data_AF-A0A9Q0IAK6-F1
#
_entry.id   AF-A0A9Q0IAK6-F1
#
_cell.length_a   1.000
_cell.length_b   1.000
_cell.length_c   1.000
_cell.angle_alpha   90.00
_cell.angle_beta   90.00
_cell.angle_gamma   90.00
#
_symmetry.space_group_name_H-M   'P 1'
#
loop_
_entity.id
_entity.type
_entity.pdbx_description
1 polymer ?
#
loop_
_entity_poly.entity_id
_entity_poly.type
_entity_poly.pdbx_seq_one_letter_code
_entity_poly.pdbx_strand_id
1 'polypeptide(L)'
;MRSGCWGVLSLLLLLAGTAAFKITRGPSVNHLEISERAILDVTVQTCRTMAEQEGRDFVPPPRPLTASGVIRACDAAESSKSFLRAIKVIQTNNKRVDISRLFDPNFHFDDETFEEGRAIITDGLRIIKDSNKLGNFEAAREKLGEITHPLQVTSSRLAEAATVQLLDDIRGAAGDTDFLRMVGITKGLNKALCFVIDTTESMSDEINAVKNVTASLVDSKVGTPDEPSLYILVPFNDPEFGPLMRTTDPNVFKTWLNSTTVSGGGDFPEMSLSGLQLALAGAPPGSEIFLFTDAAAKDIHLEGAVIALIERTKTVVNFIITGSSTISFRSVREMNSNNQTSQISESDSQLYSALAHASGGQAIQVPNRVLPPRENNRNFSFSVDESLRNLNIYITGNILNFTLTSPSGVSQNINSSNDSLATMKVVGDFRTLQINTTAAGVWEITILSMDPYTIKIMGQSGIDFLFDFVQFFQGASEGFDVLENRPVAGGNATLLLTLTGLDSGTLTNVSLVEASGALGELSGEVEALGGGDFLARFDTIPSGDFVVRLKGRADGTSRASTNDFQRQSPGSLRASALTVTTTFDGGLLEPGSSFSVPFTVTTNGTGGNFTIQATNDQGLNSTFPSQLELASGGSANGSS
;
A
#
# COMPACT_ATOMS: atom_id res chain seq x y z
N MET A 1 1.15 -5.11 -48.52
CA MET A 1 0.15 -6.17 -48.82
C MET A 1 0.78 -7.53 -48.56
N ARG A 2 0.07 -8.41 -47.83
CA ARG A 2 0.44 -9.74 -47.31
C ARG A 2 1.29 -9.78 -46.02
N SER A 3 0.63 -9.60 -44.86
CA SER A 3 1.00 -10.22 -43.57
C SER A 3 -0.13 -10.05 -42.52
N GLY A 4 -1.40 -10.29 -42.90
CA GLY A 4 -2.56 -9.96 -42.07
C GLY A 4 -3.62 -11.05 -41.97
N CYS A 5 -3.28 -12.33 -42.11
CA CYS A 5 -4.28 -13.40 -42.23
C CYS A 5 -4.08 -14.60 -41.29
N TRP A 6 -3.14 -14.54 -40.34
CA TRP A 6 -2.91 -15.64 -39.39
C TRP A 6 -3.47 -15.35 -38.00
N GLY A 7 -3.57 -14.08 -37.56
CA GLY A 7 -4.14 -13.70 -36.26
C GLY A 7 -5.67 -13.76 -36.19
N VAL A 8 -6.35 -13.52 -37.31
CA VAL A 8 -7.82 -13.64 -37.42
C VAL A 8 -8.28 -15.10 -37.25
N LEU A 9 -7.42 -16.07 -37.53
CA LEU A 9 -7.76 -17.50 -37.46
C LEU A 9 -7.83 -18.01 -36.01
N SER A 10 -6.99 -17.51 -35.09
CA SER A 10 -6.98 -17.99 -33.69
C SER A 10 -8.18 -17.51 -32.87
N LEU A 11 -8.70 -16.30 -33.15
CA LEU A 11 -9.93 -15.81 -32.51
C LEU A 11 -11.20 -16.38 -33.17
N LEU A 12 -11.17 -16.66 -34.48
CA LEU A 12 -12.26 -17.37 -35.17
C LEU A 12 -12.34 -18.85 -34.78
N LEU A 13 -11.24 -19.49 -34.38
CA LEU A 13 -11.25 -20.86 -33.85
C LEU A 13 -11.84 -20.97 -32.43
N LEU A 14 -11.93 -19.86 -31.68
CA LEU A 14 -12.69 -19.78 -30.42
C LEU A 14 -14.20 -19.55 -30.65
N LEU A 15 -14.57 -19.06 -31.84
CA LEU A 15 -15.95 -18.76 -32.25
C LEU A 15 -16.59 -19.85 -33.13
N ALA A 16 -15.78 -20.72 -33.74
CA ALA A 16 -16.25 -21.86 -34.55
C ALA A 16 -16.05 -23.15 -33.76
N GLY A 17 -17.15 -23.77 -33.32
CA GLY A 17 -17.11 -25.10 -32.73
C GLY A 17 -16.38 -26.11 -33.63
N THR A 18 -15.64 -27.01 -32.99
CA THR A 18 -14.94 -28.21 -33.50
C THR A 18 -13.46 -28.06 -33.91
N ALA A 19 -12.55 -28.43 -32.99
CA ALA A 19 -11.73 -29.65 -33.03
C ALA A 19 -10.74 -29.66 -31.84
N ALA A 20 -10.69 -30.77 -31.09
CA ALA A 20 -9.72 -30.99 -30.02
C ALA A 20 -8.29 -31.07 -30.58
N PHE A 21 -7.36 -30.28 -30.02
CA PHE A 21 -5.94 -30.37 -30.33
C PHE A 21 -5.17 -30.93 -29.14
N LYS A 22 -4.38 -31.98 -29.38
CA LYS A 22 -3.46 -32.56 -28.41
C LYS A 22 -2.26 -31.64 -28.20
N ILE A 23 -2.12 -31.08 -27.00
CA ILE A 23 -1.04 -30.16 -26.64
C ILE A 23 0.27 -30.94 -26.43
N THR A 24 1.28 -30.69 -27.25
CA THR A 24 2.63 -31.26 -27.08
C THR A 24 3.53 -30.32 -26.30
N ARG A 25 4.08 -30.79 -25.16
CA ARG A 25 5.09 -30.08 -24.34
C ARG A 25 6.34 -29.75 -25.17
N GLY A 26 6.50 -28.48 -25.55
CA GLY A 26 7.76 -27.89 -25.99
C GLY A 26 8.59 -27.35 -24.81
N PRO A 27 9.83 -26.87 -25.03
CA PRO A 27 10.69 -26.36 -23.96
C PRO A 27 10.02 -25.16 -23.28
N SER A 28 9.85 -25.26 -21.95
CA SER A 28 8.94 -24.45 -21.15
C SER A 28 9.52 -23.07 -20.84
N VAL A 29 9.09 -22.05 -21.58
CA VAL A 29 8.97 -20.71 -20.99
C VAL A 29 7.88 -20.82 -19.93
N ASN A 30 8.17 -20.44 -18.68
CA ASN A 30 7.17 -20.51 -17.62
C ASN A 30 6.05 -19.48 -17.89
N HIS A 31 4.84 -19.71 -17.37
CA HIS A 31 3.67 -18.83 -17.56
C HIS A 31 3.94 -17.37 -17.12
N LEU A 32 4.86 -17.20 -16.17
CA LEU A 32 5.26 -15.92 -15.62
C LEU A 32 6.05 -15.08 -16.62
N GLU A 33 7.00 -15.68 -17.34
CA GLU A 33 7.78 -15.05 -18.40
C GLU A 33 6.89 -14.67 -19.59
N ILE A 34 5.88 -15.48 -19.92
CA ILE A 34 4.92 -15.17 -20.99
C ILE A 34 4.11 -13.93 -20.61
N SER A 35 3.58 -13.92 -19.38
CA SER A 35 2.80 -12.80 -18.84
C SER A 35 3.63 -11.52 -18.81
N GLU A 36 4.87 -11.58 -18.31
CA GLU A 36 5.77 -10.43 -18.27
C GLU A 36 6.09 -9.90 -19.67
N ARG A 37 6.51 -10.76 -20.60
CA ARG A 37 6.83 -10.31 -21.98
C ARG A 37 5.66 -9.65 -22.67
N ALA A 38 4.46 -10.22 -22.53
CA ALA A 38 3.25 -9.66 -23.12
C ALA A 38 2.90 -8.29 -22.52
N ILE A 39 3.00 -8.14 -21.20
CA ILE A 39 2.79 -6.84 -20.53
C ILE A 39 3.83 -5.83 -21.02
N LEU A 40 5.12 -6.16 -21.00
CA LEU A 40 6.19 -5.26 -21.45
C LEU A 40 6.00 -4.83 -22.91
N ASP A 41 5.63 -5.74 -23.80
CA ASP A 41 5.43 -5.42 -25.22
C ASP A 41 4.26 -4.45 -25.44
N VAL A 42 3.07 -4.77 -24.91
CA VAL A 42 1.88 -3.92 -25.07
C VAL A 42 2.08 -2.55 -24.40
N THR A 43 2.74 -2.51 -23.24
CA THR A 43 3.09 -1.26 -22.56
C THR A 43 4.01 -0.38 -23.41
N VAL A 44 5.09 -0.94 -23.99
CA VAL A 44 5.99 -0.18 -24.88
C VAL A 44 5.26 0.37 -26.09
N GLN A 45 4.39 -0.43 -26.72
CA GLN A 45 3.59 0.04 -27.86
C GLN A 45 2.62 1.16 -27.45
N THR A 46 2.04 1.06 -26.26
CA THR A 46 1.14 2.09 -25.72
C THR A 46 1.89 3.40 -25.48
N CYS A 47 3.04 3.35 -24.80
CA CYS A 47 3.88 4.53 -24.57
C CYS A 47 4.36 5.18 -25.88
N ARG A 48 4.74 4.37 -26.87
CA ARG A 48 5.06 4.87 -28.21
C ARG A 48 3.89 5.60 -28.85
N THR A 49 2.70 4.99 -28.82
CA THR A 49 1.47 5.57 -29.37
C THR A 49 1.18 6.93 -28.73
N MET A 50 1.32 7.02 -27.41
CA MET A 50 1.11 8.28 -26.68
C MET A 50 2.17 9.34 -27.00
N ALA A 51 3.44 8.96 -27.10
CA ALA A 51 4.51 9.89 -27.48
C ALA A 51 4.27 10.47 -28.88
N GLU A 52 3.86 9.63 -29.84
CA GLU A 52 3.50 10.05 -31.20
C GLU A 52 2.30 11.03 -31.20
N GLN A 53 1.27 10.77 -30.39
CA GLN A 53 0.11 11.67 -30.24
C GLN A 53 0.49 13.03 -29.61
N GLU A 54 1.45 13.02 -28.68
CA GLU A 54 1.96 14.23 -28.00
C GLU A 54 3.05 14.97 -28.79
N GLY A 55 3.49 14.44 -29.94
CA GLY A 55 4.57 15.00 -30.74
C GLY A 55 5.95 14.92 -30.08
N ARG A 56 6.13 13.99 -29.12
CA ARG A 56 7.41 13.73 -28.44
C ARG A 56 8.21 12.65 -29.18
N ASP A 57 9.53 12.77 -29.14
CA ASP A 57 10.41 11.72 -29.66
C ASP A 57 10.37 10.49 -28.74
N PHE A 58 10.37 9.28 -29.33
CA PHE A 58 10.28 8.03 -28.60
C PHE A 58 11.51 7.15 -28.87
N VAL A 59 12.31 6.94 -27.84
CA VAL A 59 13.48 6.06 -27.92
C VAL A 59 13.06 4.65 -27.48
N PRO A 60 13.05 3.65 -28.38
CA PRO A 60 12.67 2.30 -28.01
C PRO A 60 13.68 1.66 -27.05
N PRO A 61 13.22 0.87 -26.06
CA PRO A 61 14.12 0.20 -25.13
C PRO A 61 14.91 -0.92 -25.83
N PRO A 62 16.12 -1.27 -25.31
CA PRO A 62 16.90 -2.38 -25.83
C PRO A 62 16.17 -3.72 -25.65
N ARG A 63 16.50 -4.71 -26.49
CA ARG A 63 16.00 -6.08 -26.36
C ARG A 63 17.05 -6.98 -25.68
N PRO A 64 16.64 -7.97 -24.86
CA PRO A 64 15.27 -8.26 -24.44
C PRO A 64 14.67 -7.12 -23.58
N LEU A 65 13.35 -6.94 -23.65
CA LEU A 65 12.66 -5.92 -22.86
C LEU A 65 12.84 -6.21 -21.36
N THR A 66 13.08 -5.16 -20.58
CA THR A 66 13.10 -5.20 -19.12
C THR A 66 12.14 -4.16 -18.59
N ALA A 67 11.56 -4.38 -17.39
CA ALA A 67 10.68 -3.41 -16.77
C ALA A 67 11.34 -2.02 -16.62
N SER A 68 12.62 -1.97 -16.24
CA SER A 68 13.39 -0.73 -16.14
C SER A 68 13.57 -0.03 -17.50
N GLY A 69 13.82 -0.80 -18.56
CA GLY A 69 13.93 -0.30 -19.93
C GLY A 69 12.62 0.29 -20.43
N VAL A 70 11.50 -0.40 -20.19
CA VAL A 70 10.15 0.08 -20.53
C VAL A 70 9.82 1.37 -19.79
N ILE A 71 10.07 1.42 -18.47
CA ILE A 71 9.83 2.61 -17.65
C ILE A 71 10.61 3.84 -18.16
N ARG A 72 11.88 3.65 -18.55
CA ARG A 72 12.67 4.73 -19.16
C ARG A 72 12.09 5.17 -20.51
N ALA A 73 11.71 4.23 -21.38
CA ALA A 73 11.13 4.55 -22.67
C ALA A 73 9.78 5.27 -22.55
N CYS A 74 9.01 4.96 -21.49
CA CYS A 74 7.75 5.61 -21.17
C CYS A 74 7.91 6.97 -20.46
N ASP A 75 9.14 7.41 -20.15
CA ASP A 75 9.42 8.63 -19.36
C ASP A 75 8.67 8.64 -18.01
N ALA A 76 8.65 7.48 -17.34
CA ALA A 76 7.82 7.23 -16.16
C ALA A 76 8.65 6.69 -14.98
N ALA A 77 9.84 7.24 -14.74
CA ALA A 77 10.79 6.75 -13.72
C ALA A 77 10.15 6.53 -12.33
N GLU A 78 9.28 7.45 -11.92
CA GLU A 78 8.55 7.40 -10.65
C GLU A 78 7.56 6.21 -10.54
N SER A 79 7.14 5.64 -11.68
CA SER A 79 6.25 4.46 -11.74
C SER A 79 7.00 3.13 -11.65
N SER A 80 8.32 3.13 -11.49
CA SER A 80 9.14 1.90 -11.43
C SER A 80 8.61 0.88 -10.40
N LYS A 81 8.32 1.33 -9.18
CA LYS A 81 7.81 0.49 -8.09
C LYS A 81 6.39 -0.02 -8.36
N SER A 82 5.50 0.83 -8.88
CA SER A 82 4.13 0.44 -9.15
C SER A 82 3.98 -0.47 -10.35
N PHE A 83 4.78 -0.27 -11.40
CA PHE A 83 4.80 -1.11 -12.58
C PHE A 83 5.28 -2.53 -12.25
N LEU A 84 6.39 -2.64 -11.51
CA LEU A 84 6.88 -3.93 -11.02
C LEU A 84 5.86 -4.62 -10.09
N ARG A 85 5.21 -3.86 -9.20
CA ARG A 85 4.13 -4.39 -8.37
C ARG A 85 2.98 -4.94 -9.21
N ALA A 86 2.53 -4.20 -10.22
CA ALA A 86 1.42 -4.63 -11.07
C ALA A 86 1.75 -5.92 -11.84
N ILE A 87 2.96 -6.03 -12.40
CA ILE A 87 3.44 -7.26 -13.04
C ILE A 87 3.42 -8.42 -12.04
N LYS A 88 3.93 -8.21 -10.81
CA LYS A 88 3.92 -9.24 -9.76
C LYS A 88 2.51 -9.65 -9.35
N VAL A 89 1.56 -8.73 -9.20
CA VAL A 89 0.16 -9.09 -8.89
C VAL A 89 -0.42 -10.00 -9.97
N ILE A 90 -0.20 -9.67 -11.25
CA ILE A 90 -0.69 -10.48 -12.38
C ILE A 90 -0.02 -11.86 -12.39
N GLN A 91 1.32 -11.91 -12.23
CA GLN A 91 2.10 -13.15 -12.18
C GLN A 91 1.70 -14.04 -10.99
N THR A 92 1.55 -13.47 -9.79
CA THR A 92 1.15 -14.21 -8.59
C THR A 92 -0.25 -14.78 -8.75
N ASN A 93 -1.21 -14.02 -9.29
CA ASN A 93 -2.58 -14.53 -9.51
C ASN A 93 -2.61 -15.59 -10.64
N ASN A 94 -1.79 -15.45 -11.67
CA ASN A 94 -1.63 -16.50 -12.70
C ASN A 94 -1.07 -17.80 -12.10
N LYS A 95 -0.01 -17.69 -11.28
CA LYS A 95 0.57 -18.82 -10.55
C LYS A 95 -0.42 -19.45 -9.56
N ARG A 96 -1.24 -18.63 -8.90
CA ARG A 96 -2.21 -19.09 -7.91
C ARG A 96 -3.25 -20.03 -8.55
N VAL A 97 -3.58 -19.86 -9.82
CA VAL A 97 -4.43 -20.81 -10.55
C VAL A 97 -3.80 -22.21 -10.60
N ASP A 98 -2.49 -22.34 -10.88
CA ASP A 98 -1.78 -23.65 -10.85
C ASP A 98 -1.82 -24.34 -9.47
N ILE A 99 -1.98 -23.58 -8.39
CA ILE A 99 -1.95 -24.09 -7.02
C ILE A 99 -3.37 -24.38 -6.52
N SER A 100 -4.24 -23.37 -6.55
CA SER A 100 -5.60 -23.42 -6.01
C SER A 100 -6.59 -24.14 -6.93
N ARG A 101 -6.34 -24.12 -8.25
CA ARG A 101 -7.23 -24.67 -9.29
C ARG A 101 -6.63 -25.88 -9.99
N LEU A 102 -5.61 -26.52 -9.39
CA LEU A 102 -4.85 -27.64 -9.97
C LEU A 102 -5.72 -28.79 -10.51
N PHE A 103 -6.89 -29.03 -9.90
CA PHE A 103 -7.81 -30.10 -10.27
C PHE A 103 -9.12 -29.60 -10.89
N ASP A 104 -9.23 -28.30 -11.18
CA ASP A 104 -10.40 -27.70 -11.84
C ASP A 104 -10.17 -27.72 -13.36
N PRO A 105 -10.76 -28.68 -14.12
CA PRO A 105 -10.38 -28.92 -15.52
C PRO A 105 -10.67 -27.72 -16.43
N ASN A 106 -11.65 -26.89 -16.08
CA ASN A 106 -12.03 -25.67 -16.80
C ASN A 106 -10.95 -24.58 -16.78
N PHE A 107 -10.08 -24.53 -15.75
CA PHE A 107 -8.94 -23.61 -15.71
C PHE A 107 -7.71 -24.12 -16.48
N HIS A 108 -7.69 -25.41 -16.82
CA HIS A 108 -6.60 -26.05 -17.57
C HIS A 108 -7.00 -26.49 -18.99
N PHE A 109 -8.25 -26.24 -19.40
CA PHE A 109 -8.86 -26.72 -20.65
C PHE A 109 -8.77 -28.26 -20.82
N ASP A 110 -8.86 -28.97 -19.70
CA ASP A 110 -8.86 -30.41 -19.61
C ASP A 110 -10.29 -30.98 -19.58
N ASP A 111 -10.42 -32.30 -19.71
CA ASP A 111 -11.70 -33.04 -19.63
C ASP A 111 -12.85 -32.49 -20.49
N GLU A 112 -12.53 -31.96 -21.68
CA GLU A 112 -13.51 -31.42 -22.65
C GLU A 112 -14.32 -30.21 -22.14
N THR A 113 -13.89 -29.55 -21.06
CA THR A 113 -14.56 -28.39 -20.43
C THR A 113 -14.33 -27.05 -21.17
N PHE A 114 -14.17 -27.09 -22.50
CA PHE A 114 -13.78 -25.93 -23.31
C PHE A 114 -14.79 -24.77 -23.26
N GLU A 115 -16.09 -25.07 -23.18
CA GLU A 115 -17.12 -24.04 -23.09
C GLU A 115 -17.05 -23.28 -21.76
N GLU A 116 -16.77 -24.00 -20.66
CA GLU A 116 -16.61 -23.45 -19.32
C GLU A 116 -15.31 -22.64 -19.21
N GLY A 117 -14.19 -23.18 -19.72
CA GLY A 117 -12.93 -22.44 -19.79
C GLY A 117 -13.03 -21.16 -20.62
N ARG A 118 -13.78 -21.19 -21.73
CA ARG A 118 -14.08 -19.99 -22.53
C ARG A 118 -14.92 -18.99 -21.73
N ALA A 119 -15.91 -19.45 -20.97
CA ALA A 119 -16.76 -18.59 -20.13
C ALA A 119 -15.92 -17.84 -19.08
N ILE A 120 -14.98 -18.53 -18.41
CA ILE A 120 -14.05 -17.92 -17.44
C ILE A 120 -13.31 -16.73 -18.05
N ILE A 121 -12.76 -16.90 -19.26
CA ILE A 121 -12.02 -15.84 -19.95
C ILE A 121 -12.95 -14.68 -20.34
N THR A 122 -14.13 -14.98 -20.91
CA THR A 122 -15.04 -13.93 -21.39
C THR A 122 -15.67 -13.14 -20.24
N ASP A 123 -16.08 -13.81 -19.16
CA ASP A 123 -16.64 -13.17 -17.98
C ASP A 123 -15.57 -12.40 -17.20
N GLY A 124 -14.36 -12.97 -17.07
CA GLY A 124 -13.23 -12.27 -16.49
C GLY A 124 -12.84 -11.02 -17.28
N LEU A 125 -12.84 -11.08 -18.61
CA LEU A 125 -12.59 -9.90 -19.46
C LEU A 125 -13.65 -8.81 -19.24
N ARG A 126 -14.92 -9.18 -19.06
CA ARG A 126 -15.99 -8.23 -18.70
C ARG A 126 -15.70 -7.57 -17.35
N ILE A 127 -15.35 -8.35 -16.34
CA ILE A 127 -15.00 -7.85 -15.00
C ILE A 127 -13.80 -6.90 -15.08
N ILE A 128 -12.74 -7.23 -15.83
CA ILE A 128 -11.58 -6.35 -16.01
C ILE A 128 -11.99 -5.01 -16.62
N LYS A 129 -12.82 -5.03 -17.67
CA LYS A 129 -13.31 -3.81 -18.33
C LYS A 129 -14.15 -2.96 -17.39
N ASP A 130 -15.03 -3.58 -16.61
CA ASP A 130 -15.88 -2.87 -15.64
C ASP A 130 -15.05 -2.30 -14.47
N SER A 131 -14.09 -3.07 -13.95
CA SER A 131 -13.14 -2.63 -12.93
C SER A 131 -12.28 -1.45 -13.41
N ASN A 132 -11.76 -1.49 -14.64
CA ASN A 132 -11.01 -0.37 -15.23
C ASN A 132 -11.85 0.90 -15.34
N LYS A 133 -13.11 0.79 -15.78
CA LYS A 133 -14.05 1.94 -15.83
C LYS A 133 -14.32 2.54 -14.45
N LEU A 134 -14.34 1.70 -13.41
CA LEU A 134 -14.50 2.13 -12.02
C LEU A 134 -13.18 2.59 -11.37
N GLY A 135 -12.06 2.57 -12.11
CA GLY A 135 -10.73 2.87 -11.59
C GLY A 135 -10.23 1.85 -10.56
N ASN A 136 -10.85 0.66 -10.48
CA ASN A 136 -10.43 -0.43 -9.60
C ASN A 136 -9.35 -1.29 -10.28
N PHE A 137 -8.17 -0.71 -10.49
CA PHE A 137 -7.07 -1.35 -11.21
C PHE A 137 -6.49 -2.57 -10.50
N GLU A 138 -6.59 -2.66 -9.17
CA GLU A 138 -6.12 -3.82 -8.42
C GLU A 138 -6.96 -5.06 -8.76
N ALA A 139 -8.30 -4.95 -8.66
CA ALA A 139 -9.21 -6.03 -9.06
C ALA A 139 -9.05 -6.41 -10.53
N ALA A 140 -8.75 -5.44 -11.41
CA ALA A 140 -8.45 -5.71 -12.81
C ALA A 140 -7.17 -6.54 -12.98
N ARG A 141 -6.09 -6.25 -12.23
CA ARG A 141 -4.82 -7.02 -12.26
C ARG A 141 -5.00 -8.43 -11.72
N GLU A 142 -5.70 -8.59 -10.60
CA GLU A 142 -5.99 -9.91 -10.01
C GLU A 142 -6.74 -10.78 -11.01
N LYS A 143 -7.84 -10.25 -11.57
CA LYS A 143 -8.64 -10.98 -12.55
C LYS A 143 -7.87 -11.26 -13.85
N LEU A 144 -7.00 -10.34 -14.28
CA LEU A 144 -6.12 -10.55 -15.43
C LEU A 144 -5.13 -11.70 -15.20
N GLY A 145 -4.52 -11.78 -14.01
CA GLY A 145 -3.67 -12.92 -13.64
C GLY A 145 -4.43 -14.24 -13.73
N GLU A 146 -5.64 -14.29 -13.15
CA GLU A 146 -6.49 -15.48 -13.17
C GLU A 146 -6.81 -15.95 -14.60
N ILE A 147 -7.25 -15.06 -15.50
CA ILE A 147 -7.67 -15.45 -16.85
C ILE A 147 -6.51 -15.65 -17.85
N THR A 148 -5.32 -15.14 -17.55
CA THR A 148 -4.14 -15.37 -18.40
C THR A 148 -3.60 -16.78 -18.24
N HIS A 149 -3.82 -17.43 -17.09
CA HIS A 149 -3.41 -18.80 -16.85
C HIS A 149 -4.00 -19.80 -17.88
N PRO A 150 -5.35 -19.92 -18.03
CA PRO A 150 -5.96 -20.83 -19.00
C PRO A 150 -5.56 -20.51 -20.45
N LEU A 151 -5.24 -19.25 -20.78
CA LEU A 151 -4.74 -18.87 -22.12
C LEU A 151 -3.34 -19.42 -22.44
N GLN A 152 -2.55 -19.70 -21.40
CA GLN A 152 -1.13 -20.04 -21.51
C GLN A 152 -0.85 -21.54 -21.49
N VAL A 153 -1.88 -22.40 -21.42
CA VAL A 153 -1.74 -23.88 -21.44
C VAL A 153 -1.29 -24.45 -22.79
N THR A 154 -1.17 -23.62 -23.83
CA THR A 154 -0.77 -24.02 -25.19
C THR A 154 0.72 -23.79 -25.48
N SER A 155 1.18 -23.94 -26.72
CA SER A 155 2.59 -23.66 -27.06
C SER A 155 2.98 -22.22 -26.69
N SER A 156 4.20 -21.99 -26.20
CA SER A 156 4.67 -20.68 -25.70
C SER A 156 4.43 -19.51 -26.67
N ARG A 157 4.60 -19.71 -27.98
CA ARG A 157 4.34 -18.65 -28.98
C ARG A 157 2.86 -18.31 -29.15
N LEU A 158 1.98 -19.31 -29.11
CA LEU A 158 0.54 -19.11 -29.21
C LEU A 158 0.00 -18.45 -27.93
N ALA A 159 0.50 -18.91 -26.77
CA ALA A 159 0.21 -18.34 -25.46
C ALA A 159 0.62 -16.85 -25.37
N GLU A 160 1.83 -16.50 -25.82
CA GLU A 160 2.29 -15.11 -25.85
C GLU A 160 1.42 -14.24 -26.77
N ALA A 161 1.15 -14.70 -28.01
CA ALA A 161 0.29 -13.97 -28.95
C ALA A 161 -1.14 -13.78 -28.43
N ALA A 162 -1.72 -14.79 -27.77
CA ALA A 162 -3.05 -14.70 -27.17
C ALA A 162 -3.07 -13.74 -25.97
N THR A 163 -2.03 -13.76 -25.14
CA THR A 163 -1.90 -12.84 -24.00
C THR A 163 -1.76 -11.39 -24.47
N VAL A 164 -0.95 -11.14 -25.51
CA VAL A 164 -0.83 -9.81 -26.15
C VAL A 164 -2.19 -9.34 -26.71
N GLN A 165 -2.92 -10.21 -27.40
CA GLN A 165 -4.25 -9.86 -27.93
C GLN A 165 -5.25 -9.52 -26.80
N LEU A 166 -5.26 -10.29 -25.71
CA LEU A 166 -6.10 -10.00 -24.54
C LEU A 166 -5.79 -8.62 -23.96
N LEU A 167 -4.49 -8.30 -23.80
CA LEU A 167 -4.05 -7.01 -23.30
C LEU A 167 -4.42 -5.86 -24.25
N ASP A 168 -4.30 -6.06 -25.57
CA ASP A 168 -4.75 -5.09 -26.58
C ASP A 168 -6.28 -4.89 -26.56
N ASP A 169 -7.07 -5.94 -26.30
CA ASP A 169 -8.53 -5.85 -26.16
C ASP A 169 -8.93 -5.07 -24.89
N ILE A 170 -8.18 -5.24 -23.80
CA ILE A 170 -8.35 -4.48 -22.56
C ILE A 170 -7.97 -3.01 -22.81
N ARG A 171 -6.81 -2.77 -23.44
CA ARG A 171 -6.32 -1.45 -23.83
C ARG A 171 -7.31 -0.72 -24.72
N GLY A 172 -7.84 -1.38 -25.75
CA GLY A 172 -8.82 -0.79 -26.67
C GLY A 172 -10.13 -0.40 -26.01
N ALA A 173 -10.54 -1.13 -24.96
CA ALA A 173 -11.75 -0.83 -24.19
C ALA A 173 -11.56 0.25 -23.12
N ALA A 174 -10.38 0.30 -22.49
CA ALA A 174 -10.06 1.27 -21.44
C ALA A 174 -9.53 2.60 -21.99
N GLY A 175 -8.85 2.58 -23.13
CA GLY A 175 -8.03 3.67 -23.63
C GLY A 175 -6.59 3.60 -23.10
N ASP A 176 -5.65 4.21 -23.82
CA ASP A 176 -4.22 4.13 -23.54
C ASP A 176 -3.87 4.60 -22.11
N THR A 177 -4.47 5.69 -21.64
CA THR A 177 -4.23 6.24 -20.30
C THR A 177 -4.65 5.27 -19.19
N ASP A 178 -5.87 4.75 -19.23
CA ASP A 178 -6.37 3.85 -18.17
C ASP A 178 -5.73 2.48 -18.25
N PHE A 179 -5.32 2.04 -19.45
CA PHE A 179 -4.48 0.85 -19.59
C PHE A 179 -3.12 1.01 -18.92
N LEU A 180 -2.43 2.13 -19.17
CA LEU A 180 -1.15 2.41 -18.50
C LEU A 180 -1.31 2.43 -16.98
N ARG A 181 -2.37 3.06 -16.46
CA ARG A 181 -2.70 3.05 -15.03
C ARG A 181 -2.95 1.63 -14.51
N MET A 182 -3.70 0.82 -15.26
CA MET A 182 -3.94 -0.58 -14.93
C MET A 182 -2.63 -1.35 -14.81
N VAL A 183 -1.67 -1.19 -15.72
CA VAL A 183 -0.36 -1.84 -15.61
C VAL A 183 0.59 -1.15 -14.63
N GLY A 184 0.19 -0.05 -13.98
CA GLY A 184 0.98 0.60 -12.93
C GLY A 184 1.93 1.69 -13.43
N ILE A 185 1.70 2.21 -14.64
CA ILE A 185 2.38 3.38 -15.21
C ILE A 185 1.44 4.58 -15.17
N THR A 186 1.80 5.61 -14.41
CA THR A 186 1.03 6.84 -14.24
C THR A 186 1.90 8.06 -14.54
N LYS A 187 1.29 9.14 -15.04
CA LYS A 187 1.89 10.48 -14.92
C LYS A 187 1.76 10.87 -13.44
N GLY A 188 2.87 10.81 -12.70
CA GLY A 188 2.89 10.99 -11.23
C GLY A 188 2.98 9.67 -10.45
N LEU A 189 2.78 9.74 -9.14
CA LEU A 189 2.83 8.59 -8.23
C LEU A 189 1.57 7.71 -8.41
N ASN A 190 1.72 6.40 -8.60
CA ASN A 190 0.60 5.45 -8.57
C ASN A 190 0.14 5.18 -7.13
N LYS A 191 -0.35 6.24 -6.48
CA LYS A 191 -0.84 6.31 -5.10
C LYS A 191 -2.08 7.18 -5.10
N ALA A 192 -3.01 6.87 -4.22
CA ALA A 192 -4.09 7.79 -3.92
C ALA A 192 -3.68 8.78 -2.83
N LEU A 193 -4.22 10.00 -2.96
CA LEU A 193 -4.30 10.95 -1.88
C LEU A 193 -5.74 10.92 -1.34
N CYS A 194 -5.92 10.34 -0.16
CA CYS A 194 -7.23 10.09 0.42
C CYS A 194 -7.49 11.02 1.60
N PHE A 195 -8.72 11.50 1.71
CA PHE A 195 -9.18 12.34 2.81
C PHE A 195 -10.42 11.71 3.45
N VAL A 196 -10.32 11.41 4.74
CA VAL A 196 -11.40 10.88 5.57
C VAL A 196 -11.82 12.00 6.51
N ILE A 197 -13.00 12.58 6.31
CA ILE A 197 -13.37 13.85 6.95
C ILE A 197 -14.62 13.66 7.80
N ASP A 198 -14.50 14.02 9.07
CA ASP A 198 -15.62 14.17 9.99
C ASP A 198 -16.54 15.31 9.52
N THR A 199 -17.83 15.01 9.38
CA THR A 199 -18.85 15.94 8.86
C THR A 199 -19.92 16.27 9.89
N THR A 200 -19.63 16.06 11.17
CA THR A 200 -20.55 16.32 12.28
C THR A 200 -20.71 17.81 12.55
N GLU A 201 -21.75 18.21 13.28
CA GLU A 201 -21.99 19.62 13.60
C GLU A 201 -20.88 20.22 14.47
N SER A 202 -20.17 19.43 15.29
CA SER A 202 -19.06 19.93 16.14
C SER A 202 -17.88 20.46 15.31
N MET A 203 -17.65 19.90 14.12
CA MET A 203 -16.63 20.36 13.16
C MET A 203 -16.97 21.70 12.49
N SER A 204 -18.04 22.40 12.86
CA SER A 204 -18.50 23.64 12.21
C SER A 204 -17.46 24.75 12.18
N ASP A 205 -16.65 24.87 13.22
CA ASP A 205 -15.62 25.92 13.32
C ASP A 205 -14.35 25.54 12.52
N GLU A 206 -14.07 24.24 12.39
CA GLU A 206 -12.87 23.68 11.77
C GLU A 206 -13.04 23.34 10.29
N ILE A 207 -14.24 23.00 9.82
CA ILE A 207 -14.46 22.40 8.49
C ILE A 207 -13.92 23.26 7.36
N ASN A 208 -14.03 24.59 7.47
CA ASN A 208 -13.48 25.50 6.46
C ASN A 208 -11.94 25.51 6.45
N ALA A 209 -11.31 25.35 7.62
CA ALA A 209 -9.87 25.17 7.71
C ALA A 209 -9.44 23.82 7.12
N VAL A 210 -10.17 22.74 7.40
CA VAL A 210 -9.94 21.41 6.80
C VAL A 210 -10.01 21.48 5.28
N LYS A 211 -11.05 22.12 4.72
CA LYS A 211 -11.18 22.33 3.27
C LYS A 211 -10.00 23.10 2.69
N ASN A 212 -9.58 24.19 3.33
CA ASN A 212 -8.46 25.00 2.84
C ASN A 212 -7.12 24.24 2.89
N VAL A 213 -6.84 23.52 3.97
CA VAL A 213 -5.63 22.70 4.11
C VAL A 213 -5.61 21.58 3.08
N THR A 214 -6.75 20.89 2.91
CA THR A 214 -6.90 19.80 1.94
C THR A 214 -6.70 20.30 0.50
N ALA A 215 -7.33 21.43 0.13
CA ALA A 215 -7.15 22.05 -1.18
C ALA A 215 -5.69 22.48 -1.42
N SER A 216 -5.05 23.09 -0.42
CA SER A 216 -3.63 23.48 -0.48
C SER A 216 -2.70 22.27 -0.66
N LEU A 217 -2.97 21.16 0.02
CA LEU A 217 -2.20 19.92 -0.15
C LEU A 217 -2.35 19.34 -1.55
N VAL A 218 -3.57 19.34 -2.10
CA VAL A 218 -3.82 18.94 -3.50
C VAL A 218 -3.03 19.84 -4.45
N ASP A 219 -3.19 21.16 -4.33
CA ASP A 219 -2.52 22.13 -5.20
C ASP A 219 -0.98 22.08 -5.07
N SER A 220 -0.45 21.66 -3.92
CA SER A 220 1.00 21.47 -3.72
C SER A 220 1.58 20.28 -4.49
N LYS A 221 0.74 19.30 -4.86
CA LYS A 221 1.14 18.08 -5.57
C LYS A 221 0.81 18.13 -7.06
N VAL A 222 -0.26 18.83 -7.47
CA VAL A 222 -0.68 18.93 -8.88
C VAL A 222 0.43 19.51 -9.75
N GLY A 223 0.74 18.85 -10.86
CA GLY A 223 1.80 19.25 -11.79
C GLY A 223 3.23 18.99 -11.30
N THR A 224 3.40 18.30 -10.18
CA THR A 224 4.71 17.88 -9.64
C THR A 224 4.92 16.38 -9.86
N PRO A 225 6.17 15.86 -9.74
CA PRO A 225 6.42 14.42 -9.73
C PRO A 225 5.65 13.65 -8.64
N ASP A 226 5.22 14.35 -7.58
CA ASP A 226 4.46 13.82 -6.45
C ASP A 226 2.92 13.85 -6.67
N GLU A 227 2.45 14.24 -7.86
CA GLU A 227 1.01 14.23 -8.17
C GLU A 227 0.44 12.81 -8.02
N PRO A 228 -0.60 12.60 -7.20
CA PRO A 228 -1.21 11.29 -7.03
C PRO A 228 -2.02 10.91 -8.26
N SER A 229 -2.05 9.62 -8.58
CA SER A 229 -2.85 9.08 -9.69
C SER A 229 -4.36 9.09 -9.42
N LEU A 230 -4.77 9.28 -8.15
CA LEU A 230 -6.15 9.22 -7.70
C LEU A 230 -6.37 10.10 -6.47
N TYR A 231 -7.50 10.79 -6.40
CA TYR A 231 -7.97 11.53 -5.23
C TYR A 231 -9.21 10.84 -4.67
N ILE A 232 -9.23 10.59 -3.36
CA ILE A 232 -10.34 9.92 -2.67
C ILE A 232 -10.87 10.82 -1.54
N LEU A 233 -12.19 10.93 -1.42
CA LEU A 233 -12.87 11.58 -0.30
C LEU A 233 -13.87 10.60 0.32
N VAL A 234 -13.77 10.43 1.65
CA VAL A 234 -14.70 9.63 2.45
C VAL A 234 -15.21 10.50 3.60
N PRO A 235 -16.41 11.09 3.51
CA PRO A 235 -17.02 11.73 4.66
C PRO A 235 -17.47 10.68 5.67
N PHE A 236 -17.47 11.00 6.96
CA PHE A 236 -18.11 10.17 7.98
C PHE A 236 -18.81 11.02 9.03
N ASN A 237 -19.74 10.38 9.75
CA ASN A 237 -20.61 10.95 10.76
C ASN A 237 -21.12 9.82 11.68
N ASP A 238 -22.10 10.13 12.52
CA ASP A 238 -22.87 9.18 13.29
C ASP A 238 -24.37 9.35 13.01
N PRO A 239 -25.10 8.29 12.61
CA PRO A 239 -24.68 6.88 12.53
C PRO A 239 -24.12 6.42 11.17
N GLU A 240 -23.92 7.32 10.21
CA GLU A 240 -23.56 6.98 8.83
C GLU A 240 -22.11 7.33 8.47
N PHE A 241 -21.49 6.52 7.62
CA PHE A 241 -20.17 6.80 7.05
C PHE A 241 -20.15 6.56 5.54
N GLY A 242 -19.24 7.22 4.83
CA GLY A 242 -19.16 7.21 3.37
C GLY A 242 -20.18 8.14 2.71
N PRO A 243 -20.36 8.04 1.38
CA PRO A 243 -19.78 7.04 0.48
C PRO A 243 -18.31 7.34 0.14
N LEU A 244 -17.61 6.33 -0.40
CA LEU A 244 -16.29 6.53 -1.01
C LEU A 244 -16.43 7.21 -2.38
N MET A 245 -15.91 8.43 -2.50
CA MET A 245 -15.84 9.17 -3.76
C MET A 245 -14.40 9.17 -4.28
N ARG A 246 -14.19 8.95 -5.58
CA ARG A 246 -12.86 8.91 -6.20
C ARG A 246 -12.83 9.56 -7.58
N THR A 247 -11.76 10.29 -7.88
CA THR A 247 -11.56 10.94 -9.18
C THR A 247 -10.07 11.10 -9.48
N THR A 248 -9.71 11.18 -10.75
CA THR A 248 -8.36 11.55 -11.18
C THR A 248 -8.23 13.05 -11.48
N ASP A 249 -9.32 13.82 -11.42
CA ASP A 249 -9.32 15.25 -11.69
C ASP A 249 -9.31 16.05 -10.36
N PRO A 250 -8.24 16.81 -10.07
CA PRO A 250 -8.12 17.59 -8.85
C PRO A 250 -9.21 18.67 -8.70
N ASN A 251 -9.76 19.19 -9.80
CA ASN A 251 -10.83 20.19 -9.76
C ASN A 251 -12.18 19.57 -9.41
N VAL A 252 -12.45 18.36 -9.92
CA VAL A 252 -13.62 17.57 -9.52
C VAL A 252 -13.53 17.24 -8.03
N PHE A 253 -12.35 16.81 -7.56
CA PHE A 253 -12.12 16.57 -6.14
C PHE A 253 -12.38 17.82 -5.29
N LYS A 254 -11.80 18.97 -5.67
CA LYS A 254 -12.02 20.24 -4.95
C LYS A 254 -13.48 20.68 -4.96
N THR A 255 -14.24 20.34 -6.00
CA THR A 255 -15.70 20.60 -6.05
C THR A 255 -16.43 19.79 -4.99
N TRP A 256 -16.13 18.50 -4.85
CA TRP A 256 -16.69 17.65 -3.79
C TRP A 256 -16.32 18.16 -2.40
N LEU A 257 -15.05 18.47 -2.18
CA LEU A 257 -14.56 19.04 -0.92
C LEU A 257 -15.29 20.33 -0.54
N ASN A 258 -15.49 21.24 -1.50
CA ASN A 258 -16.22 22.48 -1.23
C ASN A 258 -17.70 22.23 -0.90
N SER A 259 -18.29 21.18 -1.48
CA SER A 259 -19.68 20.78 -1.22
C SER A 259 -19.91 20.07 0.11
N THR A 260 -18.86 19.62 0.80
CA THR A 260 -18.98 18.98 2.12
C THR A 260 -19.62 19.93 3.12
N THR A 261 -20.74 19.53 3.72
CA THR A 261 -21.43 20.30 4.77
C THR A 261 -21.38 19.54 6.09
N VAL A 262 -21.37 20.29 7.18
CA VAL A 262 -21.50 19.74 8.53
C VAL A 262 -22.97 19.55 8.88
N SER A 263 -23.30 18.46 9.58
CA SER A 263 -24.64 18.17 10.09
C SER A 263 -24.60 17.02 11.09
N GLY A 264 -25.56 16.96 12.02
CA GLY A 264 -25.75 15.76 12.85
C GLY A 264 -24.63 15.53 13.87
N GLY A 265 -24.31 14.25 14.13
CA GLY A 265 -23.33 13.82 15.14
C GLY A 265 -23.92 13.21 16.42
N GLY A 266 -25.13 12.64 16.34
CA GLY A 266 -25.80 11.86 17.40
C GLY A 266 -25.30 12.06 18.83
N ASP A 267 -24.44 11.14 19.28
CA ASP A 267 -23.61 11.25 20.47
C ASP A 267 -22.13 11.50 20.12
N PHE A 268 -21.37 12.06 21.07
CA PHE A 268 -20.02 12.59 20.83
C PHE A 268 -19.02 11.66 20.10
N PRO A 269 -18.96 10.34 20.33
CA PRO A 269 -18.09 9.46 19.54
C PRO A 269 -18.61 9.23 18.11
N GLU A 270 -17.71 9.11 17.14
CA GLU A 270 -18.02 9.09 15.71
C GLU A 270 -17.51 7.81 14.99
N MET A 271 -18.02 7.53 13.79
CA MET A 271 -17.68 6.32 13.01
C MET A 271 -16.36 6.43 12.22
N SER A 272 -15.31 6.94 12.88
CA SER A 272 -14.05 7.30 12.23
C SER A 272 -13.27 6.08 11.72
N LEU A 273 -13.31 4.92 12.41
CA LEU A 273 -12.60 3.72 11.96
C LEU A 273 -13.32 3.02 10.80
N SER A 274 -14.64 3.14 10.68
CA SER A 274 -15.42 2.64 9.54
C SER A 274 -15.12 3.46 8.30
N GLY A 275 -15.08 4.79 8.42
CA GLY A 275 -14.63 5.68 7.35
C GLY A 275 -13.19 5.37 6.91
N LEU A 276 -12.29 5.10 7.86
CA LEU A 276 -10.91 4.71 7.58
C LEU A 276 -10.81 3.33 6.92
N GLN A 277 -11.57 2.34 7.38
CA GLN A 277 -11.64 1.00 6.80
C GLN A 277 -12.07 1.07 5.33
N LEU A 278 -13.13 1.85 5.04
CA LEU A 278 -13.63 2.07 3.68
C LEU A 278 -12.56 2.73 2.79
N ALA A 279 -11.84 3.73 3.30
CA ALA A 279 -10.74 4.37 2.58
C ALA A 279 -9.58 3.40 2.31
N LEU A 280 -9.17 2.59 3.29
CA LEU A 280 -8.11 1.58 3.15
C LEU A 280 -8.49 0.47 2.16
N ALA A 281 -9.76 0.07 2.13
CA ALA A 281 -10.26 -0.94 1.20
C ALA A 281 -10.34 -0.42 -0.25
N GLY A 282 -10.67 0.86 -0.45
CA GLY A 282 -10.82 1.45 -1.77
C GLY A 282 -9.56 2.13 -2.34
N ALA A 283 -8.53 2.38 -1.53
CA ALA A 283 -7.29 3.01 -1.96
C ALA A 283 -6.30 1.99 -2.54
N PRO A 284 -5.55 2.36 -3.60
CA PRO A 284 -4.41 1.56 -4.06
C PRO A 284 -3.40 1.33 -2.92
N PRO A 285 -2.74 0.17 -2.85
CA PRO A 285 -1.72 -0.06 -1.85
C PRO A 285 -0.56 0.95 -1.90
N GLY A 286 -0.03 1.33 -0.73
CA GLY A 286 1.04 2.32 -0.60
C GLY A 286 0.59 3.77 -0.68
N SER A 287 -0.73 4.01 -0.63
CA SER A 287 -1.35 5.34 -0.64
C SER A 287 -1.12 6.11 0.66
N GLU A 288 -1.57 7.37 0.67
CA GLU A 288 -1.54 8.25 1.83
C GLU A 288 -2.96 8.69 2.19
N ILE A 289 -3.36 8.46 3.45
CA ILE A 289 -4.68 8.83 3.98
C ILE A 289 -4.52 9.91 5.04
N PHE A 290 -5.36 10.94 4.99
CA PHE A 290 -5.49 11.97 6.02
C PHE A 290 -6.88 11.90 6.65
N LEU A 291 -6.95 11.60 7.94
CA LEU A 291 -8.19 11.58 8.71
C LEU A 291 -8.31 12.84 9.56
N PHE A 292 -9.42 13.57 9.44
CA PHE A 292 -9.72 14.78 10.22
C PHE A 292 -10.93 14.52 11.13
N THR A 293 -10.79 14.79 12.44
CA THR A 293 -11.89 14.65 13.42
C THR A 293 -11.62 15.47 14.68
N ASP A 294 -12.69 15.86 15.37
CA ASP A 294 -12.66 16.43 16.72
C ASP A 294 -13.23 15.48 17.80
N ALA A 295 -13.53 14.23 17.42
CA ALA A 295 -14.21 13.25 18.24
C ALA A 295 -13.43 11.93 18.46
N ALA A 296 -13.81 11.23 19.53
CA ALA A 296 -13.34 9.86 19.79
C ALA A 296 -13.99 8.87 18.79
N ALA A 297 -13.31 7.76 18.50
CA ALA A 297 -13.90 6.71 17.67
C ALA A 297 -14.98 5.94 18.46
N LYS A 298 -16.17 5.80 17.90
CA LYS A 298 -17.25 4.93 18.42
C LYS A 298 -16.97 3.46 18.14
N ASP A 299 -16.37 3.20 17.00
CA ASP A 299 -16.18 1.89 16.39
C ASP A 299 -14.79 1.30 16.70
N ILE A 300 -14.29 1.50 17.93
CA ILE A 300 -12.97 1.06 18.42
C ILE A 300 -12.72 -0.44 18.17
N HIS A 301 -13.76 -1.26 18.19
CA HIS A 301 -13.68 -2.68 17.85
C HIS A 301 -13.05 -2.94 16.46
N LEU A 302 -13.06 -1.97 15.53
CA LEU A 302 -12.42 -2.10 14.21
C LEU A 302 -10.90 -1.93 14.21
N GLU A 303 -10.27 -1.56 15.34
CA GLU A 303 -8.82 -1.32 15.44
C GLU A 303 -7.99 -2.46 14.81
N GLY A 304 -8.29 -3.71 15.15
CA GLY A 304 -7.58 -4.87 14.63
C GLY A 304 -7.71 -5.03 13.10
N ALA A 305 -8.90 -4.77 12.55
CA ALA A 305 -9.16 -4.83 11.12
C ALA A 305 -8.46 -3.70 10.36
N VAL A 306 -8.47 -2.48 10.93
CA VAL A 306 -7.76 -1.32 10.39
C VAL A 306 -6.24 -1.57 10.36
N ILE A 307 -5.65 -2.11 11.44
CA ILE A 307 -4.22 -2.45 11.48
C ILE A 307 -3.88 -3.50 10.42
N ALA A 308 -4.69 -4.56 10.30
CA ALA A 308 -4.47 -5.58 9.27
C ALA A 308 -4.53 -5.00 7.85
N LEU A 309 -5.47 -4.08 7.58
CA LEU A 309 -5.56 -3.37 6.30
C LEU A 309 -4.37 -2.44 6.06
N ILE A 310 -3.89 -1.72 7.07
CA ILE A 310 -2.68 -0.89 7.00
C ILE A 310 -1.46 -1.74 6.63
N GLU A 311 -1.27 -2.88 7.31
CA GLU A 311 -0.15 -3.81 7.06
C GLU A 311 -0.21 -4.40 5.64
N ARG A 312 -1.40 -4.86 5.23
CA ARG A 312 -1.62 -5.47 3.90
C ARG A 312 -1.43 -4.47 2.77
N THR A 313 -2.04 -3.29 2.90
CA THR A 313 -1.98 -2.25 1.86
C THR A 313 -0.69 -1.45 1.92
N LYS A 314 0.06 -1.50 3.02
CA LYS A 314 1.28 -0.70 3.27
C LYS A 314 0.99 0.81 3.14
N THR A 315 -0.23 1.21 3.48
CA THR A 315 -0.75 2.58 3.38
C THR A 315 -0.34 3.38 4.60
N VAL A 316 0.04 4.64 4.39
CA VAL A 316 0.40 5.58 5.47
C VAL A 316 -0.85 6.35 5.88
N VAL A 317 -1.17 6.37 7.17
CA VAL A 317 -2.37 7.04 7.71
C VAL A 317 -1.95 8.15 8.66
N ASN A 318 -2.28 9.39 8.31
CA ASN A 318 -2.07 10.57 9.13
C ASN A 318 -3.40 11.01 9.75
N PHE A 319 -3.40 11.31 11.04
CA PHE A 319 -4.56 11.79 11.79
C PHE A 319 -4.34 13.26 12.13
N ILE A 320 -5.35 14.09 11.91
CA ILE A 320 -5.41 15.49 12.33
C ILE A 320 -6.56 15.59 13.30
N ILE A 321 -6.22 15.81 14.57
CA ILE A 321 -7.16 15.75 15.68
C ILE A 321 -7.31 17.15 16.28
N THR A 322 -8.54 17.65 16.28
CA THR A 322 -8.95 18.88 16.95
C THR A 322 -9.72 18.55 18.24
N GLY A 323 -9.88 19.50 19.17
CA GLY A 323 -10.65 19.25 20.42
C GLY A 323 -9.92 18.52 21.57
N SER A 324 -8.66 18.11 21.43
CA SER A 324 -7.87 17.53 22.53
C SER A 324 -7.48 18.59 23.56
N SER A 325 -7.88 18.42 24.83
CA SER A 325 -7.52 19.30 25.94
C SER A 325 -6.72 18.57 27.01
N THR A 326 -5.49 19.04 27.25
CA THR A 326 -4.72 18.66 28.43
C THR A 326 -5.02 19.60 29.59
N ILE A 327 -5.78 19.11 30.57
CA ILE A 327 -6.05 19.60 31.95
C ILE A 327 -5.71 21.09 32.22
N SER A 328 -6.74 21.94 32.22
CA SER A 328 -6.65 23.30 32.77
C SER A 328 -6.84 23.31 34.30
N PHE A 329 -5.76 23.55 35.07
CA PHE A 329 -5.82 23.80 36.52
C PHE A 329 -6.38 25.19 36.91
N ARG A 330 -7.27 25.80 36.11
CA ARG A 330 -7.88 27.10 36.43
C ARG A 330 -9.38 27.17 36.12
N SER A 331 -10.17 26.45 36.92
CA SER A 331 -11.44 26.98 37.45
C SER A 331 -11.99 26.06 38.56
N VAL A 332 -11.37 26.12 39.75
CA VAL A 332 -12.14 25.87 40.98
C VAL A 332 -13.10 27.06 41.15
N ARG A 333 -14.18 27.09 40.36
CA ARG A 333 -15.43 27.84 40.53
C ARG A 333 -16.25 27.75 39.24
N GLU A 334 -16.88 26.60 39.03
CA GLU A 334 -18.23 26.46 38.44
C GLU A 334 -18.63 24.99 38.49
N MET A 335 -18.75 24.45 39.71
CA MET A 335 -19.54 23.24 39.94
C MET A 335 -21.02 23.65 39.88
N ASN A 336 -21.60 23.67 38.68
CA ASN A 336 -23.02 23.41 38.41
C ASN A 336 -23.31 23.63 36.92
N SER A 337 -23.05 22.61 36.10
CA SER A 337 -23.83 22.32 34.90
C SER A 337 -23.48 20.91 34.42
N ASN A 338 -24.51 20.09 34.19
CA ASN A 338 -24.45 18.76 33.58
C ASN A 338 -24.11 18.85 32.08
N ASN A 339 -23.08 19.60 31.71
CA ASN A 339 -22.53 19.56 30.35
C ASN A 339 -21.35 18.59 30.36
N GLN A 340 -21.58 17.37 29.87
CA GLN A 340 -20.49 16.54 29.37
C GLN A 340 -19.71 17.40 28.37
N THR A 341 -18.50 17.81 28.72
CA THR A 341 -17.62 18.51 27.79
C THR A 341 -17.23 17.51 26.71
N SER A 342 -17.77 17.70 25.50
CA SER A 342 -17.40 17.08 24.23
C SER A 342 -15.89 17.20 24.00
N GLN A 343 -15.10 16.24 24.50
CA GLN A 343 -13.64 16.30 24.46
C GLN A 343 -13.03 14.90 24.31
N ILE A 344 -12.04 14.80 23.42
CA ILE A 344 -11.22 13.60 23.23
C ILE A 344 -10.37 13.36 24.49
N SER A 345 -10.48 12.17 25.07
CA SER A 345 -9.66 11.77 26.21
C SER A 345 -8.23 11.41 25.80
N GLU A 346 -7.31 11.31 26.76
CA GLU A 346 -5.93 10.89 26.47
C GLU A 346 -5.87 9.49 25.83
N SER A 347 -6.73 8.56 26.26
CA SER A 347 -6.80 7.21 25.67
C SER A 347 -7.30 7.22 24.22
N ASP A 348 -8.24 8.11 23.89
CA ASP A 348 -8.76 8.23 22.52
C ASP A 348 -7.68 8.80 21.58
N SER A 349 -6.94 9.81 22.04
CA SER A 349 -5.77 10.33 21.32
C SER A 349 -4.68 9.27 21.14
N GLN A 350 -4.48 8.38 22.11
CA GLN A 350 -3.50 7.29 22.04
C GLN A 350 -3.89 6.25 20.99
N LEU A 351 -5.18 5.94 20.79
CA LEU A 351 -5.66 5.05 19.73
C LEU A 351 -5.23 5.56 18.35
N TYR A 352 -5.56 6.82 18.03
CA TYR A 352 -5.17 7.43 16.74
C TYR A 352 -3.65 7.52 16.59
N SER A 353 -2.93 7.82 17.68
CA SER A 353 -1.46 7.84 17.68
C SER A 353 -0.86 6.47 17.41
N ALA A 354 -1.44 5.40 17.95
CA ALA A 354 -1.00 4.03 17.72
C ALA A 354 -1.25 3.58 16.27
N LEU A 355 -2.41 3.89 15.69
CA LEU A 355 -2.73 3.62 14.29
C LEU A 355 -1.82 4.39 13.33
N ALA A 356 -1.59 5.67 13.62
CA ALA A 356 -0.62 6.49 12.89
C ALA A 356 0.76 5.85 12.93
N HIS A 357 1.25 5.49 14.12
CA HIS A 357 2.56 4.86 14.29
C HIS A 357 2.69 3.53 13.54
N ALA A 358 1.67 2.67 13.61
CA ALA A 358 1.65 1.38 12.91
C ALA A 358 1.75 1.54 11.39
N SER A 359 1.04 2.53 10.82
CA SER A 359 1.12 2.86 9.39
C SER A 359 2.40 3.60 8.99
N GLY A 360 3.20 4.04 9.97
CA GLY A 360 4.30 4.97 9.77
C GLY A 360 3.86 6.41 9.53
N GLY A 361 2.58 6.74 9.66
CA GLY A 361 2.03 8.09 9.58
C GLY A 361 2.19 8.88 10.89
N GLN A 362 1.42 9.95 11.03
CA GLN A 362 1.49 10.88 12.16
C GLN A 362 0.11 11.22 12.70
N ALA A 363 -0.02 11.31 14.03
CA ALA A 363 -1.20 11.86 14.68
C ALA A 363 -0.88 13.27 15.19
N ILE A 364 -1.30 14.28 14.44
CA ILE A 364 -1.11 15.69 14.74
C ILE A 364 -2.24 16.15 15.65
N GLN A 365 -1.89 16.62 16.84
CA GLN A 365 -2.85 17.18 17.77
C GLN A 365 -2.70 18.71 17.76
N VAL A 366 -3.82 19.41 17.69
CA VAL A 366 -3.84 20.88 17.78
C VAL A 366 -4.33 21.26 19.19
N PRO A 367 -3.45 21.32 20.20
CA PRO A 367 -3.86 21.47 21.59
C PRO A 367 -4.31 22.91 21.94
N ASN A 368 -5.25 23.01 22.87
CA ASN A 368 -5.50 24.22 23.67
C ASN A 368 -4.61 24.22 24.93
N ARG A 369 -3.33 24.58 24.75
CA ARG A 369 -2.26 24.83 25.77
C ARG A 369 -1.63 23.64 26.50
N VAL A 370 -0.41 23.93 26.96
CA VAL A 370 0.75 23.08 27.29
C VAL A 370 0.74 22.48 28.71
N LEU A 371 1.19 21.22 28.81
CA LEU A 371 1.44 20.44 30.05
C LEU A 371 2.80 20.74 30.72
N PRO A 372 2.97 20.39 32.03
CA PRO A 372 4.21 20.59 32.78
C PRO A 372 5.24 19.42 32.70
N PRO A 373 6.51 19.63 33.11
CA PRO A 373 7.68 18.84 32.68
C PRO A 373 7.96 17.49 33.34
N ARG A 374 8.53 16.56 32.57
CA ARG A 374 9.67 15.69 32.97
C ARG A 374 10.73 15.68 31.86
N GLU A 375 11.97 16.09 32.17
CA GLU A 375 13.04 16.24 31.17
C GLU A 375 13.51 14.89 30.59
N ASN A 376 13.40 14.74 29.27
CA ASN A 376 14.06 13.67 28.51
C ASN A 376 14.90 14.28 27.38
N ASN A 377 16.23 14.16 27.49
CA ASN A 377 17.16 14.54 26.43
C ASN A 377 17.60 13.28 25.65
N ARG A 378 17.36 13.26 24.33
CA ARG A 378 17.81 12.15 23.46
C ARG A 378 18.45 12.67 22.17
N ASN A 379 19.48 11.95 21.73
CA ASN A 379 20.17 12.17 20.47
C ASN A 379 19.86 11.02 19.49
N PHE A 380 19.60 11.35 18.24
CA PHE A 380 19.37 10.40 17.15
C PHE A 380 20.31 10.71 15.99
N SER A 381 20.83 9.68 15.35
CA SER A 381 21.60 9.80 14.11
C SER A 381 20.90 9.07 12.98
N PHE A 382 21.05 9.59 11.76
CA PHE A 382 20.50 8.98 10.55
C PHE A 382 21.44 9.21 9.36
N SER A 383 21.49 8.25 8.44
CA SER A 383 22.31 8.33 7.24
C SER A 383 21.52 8.86 6.05
N VAL A 384 22.15 9.71 5.26
CA VAL A 384 21.64 10.22 3.98
C VAL A 384 22.61 9.80 2.88
N ASP A 385 22.12 9.12 1.86
CA ASP A 385 22.91 8.72 0.69
C ASP A 385 22.73 9.69 -0.50
N GLU A 386 23.56 9.52 -1.54
CA GLU A 386 23.62 10.42 -2.70
C GLU A 386 22.36 10.41 -3.57
N SER A 387 21.50 9.40 -3.44
CA SER A 387 20.27 9.28 -4.23
C SER A 387 19.06 9.96 -3.56
N LEU A 388 19.15 10.34 -2.29
CA LEU A 388 18.07 11.02 -1.57
C LEU A 388 17.98 12.50 -1.93
N ARG A 389 16.74 12.98 -2.14
CA ARG A 389 16.37 14.38 -2.41
C ARG A 389 15.19 14.77 -1.51
N ASN A 390 14.91 16.06 -1.40
CA ASN A 390 13.73 16.59 -0.68
C ASN A 390 13.55 15.98 0.72
N LEU A 391 14.62 16.00 1.50
CA LEU A 391 14.65 15.44 2.85
C LEU A 391 13.80 16.30 3.79
N ASN A 392 12.84 15.68 4.45
CA ASN A 392 11.96 16.28 5.45
C ASN A 392 12.08 15.53 6.77
N ILE A 393 12.20 16.29 7.86
CA ILE A 393 12.12 15.77 9.22
C ILE A 393 10.81 16.26 9.82
N TYR A 394 10.03 15.32 10.33
CA TYR A 394 8.77 15.58 10.98
C TYR A 394 8.88 15.23 12.44
N ILE A 395 8.44 16.13 13.30
CA ILE A 395 8.48 15.95 14.74
C ILE A 395 7.10 16.25 15.27
N THR A 396 6.50 15.28 15.95
CA THR A 396 5.18 15.42 16.58
C THR A 396 5.33 15.29 18.09
N GLY A 397 4.82 16.29 18.80
CA GLY A 397 4.84 16.36 20.26
C GLY A 397 5.33 17.71 20.76
N ASN A 398 5.26 17.90 22.07
CA ASN A 398 5.58 19.16 22.71
C ASN A 398 7.10 19.37 22.89
N ILE A 399 7.75 19.81 21.82
CA ILE A 399 9.21 20.01 21.78
C ILE A 399 9.61 21.35 22.40
N LEU A 400 10.49 21.32 23.40
CA LEU A 400 11.10 22.51 24.00
C LEU A 400 12.19 23.11 23.11
N ASN A 401 13.11 22.26 22.64
CA ASN A 401 14.22 22.67 21.79
C ASN A 401 14.70 21.49 20.95
N PHE A 402 15.34 21.77 19.83
CA PHE A 402 16.09 20.76 19.08
C PHE A 402 17.39 21.35 18.55
N THR A 403 18.35 20.48 18.23
CA THR A 403 19.57 20.84 17.51
C THR A 403 19.79 19.81 16.41
N LEU A 404 19.74 20.27 15.16
CA LEU A 404 20.04 19.49 13.96
C LEU A 404 21.47 19.77 13.52
N THR A 405 22.27 18.74 13.30
CA THR A 405 23.67 18.82 12.89
C THR A 405 23.89 18.06 11.58
N SER A 406 24.48 18.76 10.61
CA SER A 406 24.86 18.22 9.30
C SER A 406 26.15 17.39 9.36
N PRO A 407 26.43 16.54 8.34
CA PRO A 407 27.68 15.79 8.24
C PRO A 407 28.94 16.68 8.23
N SER A 408 28.82 17.93 7.78
CA SER A 408 29.90 18.91 7.80
C SER A 408 30.09 19.63 9.15
N GLY A 409 29.30 19.28 10.17
CA GLY A 409 29.37 19.86 11.51
C GLY A 409 28.67 21.21 11.69
N VAL A 410 27.95 21.69 10.66
CA VAL A 410 27.07 22.87 10.80
C VAL A 410 25.84 22.43 11.60
N SER A 411 25.38 23.26 12.53
CA SER A 411 24.19 22.98 13.35
C SER A 411 23.16 24.09 13.29
N GLN A 412 21.89 23.71 13.48
CA GLN A 412 20.72 24.58 13.52
C GLN A 412 19.87 24.26 14.76
N ASN A 413 19.30 25.28 15.40
CA ASN A 413 18.36 25.11 16.52
C ASN A 413 16.95 25.64 16.22
N ILE A 414 16.03 25.49 17.17
CA ILE A 414 14.62 25.89 17.04
C ILE A 414 14.41 27.41 16.80
N ASN A 415 15.37 28.25 17.19
CA ASN A 415 15.24 29.71 17.17
C ASN A 415 15.91 30.39 15.97
N SER A 416 16.57 29.63 15.10
CA SER A 416 17.18 30.20 13.89
C SER A 416 16.10 30.47 12.83
N SER A 417 15.92 31.73 12.44
CA SER A 417 15.02 32.10 11.34
C SER A 417 15.73 32.12 9.98
N ASN A 418 15.10 31.44 9.02
CA ASN A 418 15.20 31.56 7.55
C ASN A 418 16.54 31.40 6.81
N ASP A 419 17.70 31.25 7.48
CA ASP A 419 19.00 31.13 6.75
C ASP A 419 19.94 30.05 7.32
N SER A 420 19.38 28.87 7.63
CA SER A 420 20.11 27.72 8.19
C SER A 420 19.67 26.42 7.51
N LEU A 421 20.36 25.31 7.81
CA LEU A 421 20.29 23.97 7.18
C LEU A 421 18.90 23.47 6.72
N ALA A 422 17.83 23.90 7.38
CA ALA A 422 16.45 23.53 7.10
C ALA A 422 15.47 24.70 7.30
N THR A 423 14.44 24.74 6.46
CA THR A 423 13.27 25.62 6.63
C THR A 423 12.25 24.94 7.54
N MET A 424 11.81 25.61 8.60
CA MET A 424 10.89 25.05 9.59
C MET A 424 9.46 25.61 9.44
N LYS A 425 8.45 24.72 9.50
CA LYS A 425 7.03 25.05 9.62
C LYS A 425 6.45 24.41 10.88
N VAL A 426 5.51 25.09 11.55
CA VAL A 426 4.90 24.63 12.81
C VAL A 426 3.38 24.71 12.71
N VAL A 427 2.68 23.65 13.08
CA VAL A 427 1.21 23.54 13.14
C VAL A 427 0.85 22.74 14.40
N GLY A 428 0.26 23.36 15.42
CA GLY A 428 -0.04 22.66 16.68
C GLY A 428 1.21 22.08 17.35
N ASP A 429 1.17 20.80 17.73
CA ASP A 429 2.33 20.05 18.24
C ASP A 429 3.24 19.47 17.13
N PHE A 430 2.96 19.79 15.88
CA PHE A 430 3.66 19.27 14.72
C PHE A 430 4.64 20.26 14.12
N ARG A 431 5.85 19.77 13.81
CA ARG A 431 6.94 20.55 13.23
C ARG A 431 7.47 19.83 12.00
N THR A 432 7.59 20.56 10.90
CA THR A 432 8.23 20.08 9.66
C THR A 432 9.52 20.86 9.45
N LEU A 433 10.63 20.16 9.27
CA LEU A 433 11.91 20.71 8.86
C LEU A 433 12.23 20.22 7.45
N GLN A 434 12.18 21.12 6.47
CA GLN A 434 12.55 20.85 5.09
C GLN A 434 14.04 21.18 4.91
N ILE A 435 14.88 20.17 4.65
CA ILE A 435 16.32 20.36 4.53
C ILE A 435 16.64 21.09 3.22
N ASN A 436 17.33 22.22 3.31
CA ASN A 436 17.60 23.10 2.16
C ASN A 436 18.71 22.53 1.24
N THR A 437 19.68 21.81 1.80
CA THR A 437 20.77 21.18 1.03
C THR A 437 21.07 19.79 1.59
N THR A 438 20.78 18.77 0.78
CA THR A 438 21.00 17.36 1.15
C THR A 438 22.46 16.98 0.94
N ALA A 439 23.27 17.11 1.99
CA ALA A 439 24.60 16.53 2.04
C ALA A 439 24.52 15.03 2.41
N ALA A 440 25.19 14.18 1.63
CA ALA A 440 25.35 12.78 1.97
C ALA A 440 26.24 12.62 3.21
N GLY A 441 25.93 11.65 4.07
CA GLY A 441 26.63 11.39 5.32
C GLY A 441 25.69 11.20 6.50
N VAL A 442 26.26 11.20 7.71
CA VAL A 442 25.52 11.02 8.96
C VAL A 442 25.07 12.39 9.48
N TRP A 443 23.76 12.53 9.65
CA TRP A 443 23.12 13.68 10.31
C TRP A 443 22.77 13.30 11.75
N GLU A 444 22.79 14.28 12.64
CA GLU A 444 22.40 14.11 14.04
C GLU A 444 21.31 15.09 14.41
N ILE A 445 20.36 14.65 15.23
CA ILE A 445 19.31 15.50 15.80
C ILE A 445 19.15 15.19 17.28
N THR A 446 19.36 16.22 18.09
CA THR A 446 19.10 16.20 19.53
C THR A 446 17.77 16.87 19.80
N ILE A 447 16.87 16.19 20.51
CA ILE A 447 15.55 16.70 20.87
C ILE A 447 15.45 16.80 22.38
N LEU A 448 15.02 17.96 22.84
CA LEU A 448 14.64 18.24 24.22
C LEU A 448 13.12 18.35 24.28
N SER A 449 12.49 17.40 24.96
CA SER A 449 11.04 17.35 25.14
C SER A 449 10.69 16.99 26.58
N MET A 450 9.52 17.46 27.02
CA MET A 450 8.92 17.12 28.30
C MET A 450 7.92 15.96 28.19
N ASP A 451 7.38 15.77 26.99
CA ASP A 451 6.35 14.80 26.68
C ASP A 451 6.91 13.76 25.70
N PRO A 452 6.30 12.56 25.60
CA PRO A 452 6.57 11.64 24.51
C PRO A 452 6.45 12.36 23.17
N TYR A 453 7.36 12.05 22.25
CA TYR A 453 7.35 12.62 20.90
C TYR A 453 7.68 11.54 19.89
N THR A 454 7.29 11.80 18.64
CA THR A 454 7.69 10.99 17.50
C THR A 454 8.56 11.82 16.56
N ILE A 455 9.55 11.16 15.97
CA ILE A 455 10.38 11.73 14.90
C ILE A 455 10.28 10.81 13.69
N LYS A 456 10.02 11.39 12.53
CA LYS A 456 9.98 10.69 11.24
C LYS A 456 10.84 11.43 10.24
N ILE A 457 11.74 10.72 9.57
CA ILE A 457 12.66 11.27 8.58
C ILE A 457 12.32 10.64 7.24
N MET A 458 12.05 11.47 6.23
CA MET A 458 11.62 11.04 4.91
C MET A 458 12.41 11.75 3.83
N GLY A 459 12.80 11.03 2.79
CA GLY A 459 13.39 11.61 1.59
C GLY A 459 12.87 10.91 0.33
N GLN A 460 12.91 11.62 -0.78
CA GLN A 460 12.56 11.08 -2.09
C GLN A 460 13.78 10.42 -2.71
N SER A 461 13.58 9.28 -3.36
CA SER A 461 14.65 8.54 -4.04
C SER A 461 14.04 7.72 -5.17
N GLY A 462 14.72 7.69 -6.31
CA GLY A 462 14.38 6.76 -7.39
C GLY A 462 14.63 5.29 -7.02
N ILE A 463 15.55 5.02 -6.09
CA ILE A 463 15.79 3.69 -5.53
C ILE A 463 14.79 3.41 -4.40
N ASP A 464 14.03 2.34 -4.54
CA ASP A 464 13.07 1.85 -3.53
C ASP A 464 12.98 0.31 -3.64
N PHE A 465 12.15 -0.33 -2.83
CA PHE A 465 11.95 -1.77 -2.81
C PHE A 465 10.49 -2.18 -2.59
N LEU A 466 10.15 -3.34 -3.12
CA LEU A 466 8.97 -4.12 -2.74
C LEU A 466 9.44 -5.26 -1.82
N PHE A 467 8.57 -5.68 -0.91
CA PHE A 467 8.83 -6.84 -0.06
C PHE A 467 7.52 -7.52 0.29
N ASP A 468 7.54 -8.85 0.38
CA ASP A 468 6.45 -9.66 0.90
C ASP A 468 7.03 -10.86 1.67
N PHE A 469 6.36 -11.27 2.75
CA PHE A 469 6.67 -12.55 3.37
C PHE A 469 6.20 -13.66 2.45
N VAL A 470 7.01 -14.71 2.31
CA VAL A 470 6.72 -15.83 1.43
C VAL A 470 6.93 -17.15 2.13
N GLN A 471 6.13 -18.14 1.73
CA GLN A 471 6.32 -19.53 2.11
C GLN A 471 6.81 -20.33 0.92
N PHE A 472 7.76 -21.24 1.16
CA PHE A 472 8.18 -22.20 0.15
C PHE A 472 7.12 -23.29 0.02
N PHE A 473 6.70 -23.55 -1.21
CA PHE A 473 5.77 -24.62 -1.54
C PHE A 473 6.49 -25.68 -2.37
N GLN A 474 6.32 -26.93 -1.98
CA GLN A 474 6.82 -28.10 -2.68
C GLN A 474 5.62 -28.93 -3.17
N GLY A 475 5.28 -28.78 -4.45
CA GLY A 475 4.20 -29.50 -5.12
C GLY A 475 4.57 -29.88 -6.56
N ALA A 476 3.60 -29.78 -7.50
CA ALA A 476 3.85 -30.06 -8.93
C ALA A 476 4.90 -29.11 -9.55
N SER A 477 5.11 -27.95 -8.95
CA SER A 477 6.22 -27.02 -9.19
C SER A 477 6.78 -26.51 -7.86
N GLU A 478 8.10 -26.35 -7.78
CA GLU A 478 8.74 -25.70 -6.63
C GLU A 478 8.67 -24.17 -6.77
N GLY A 479 8.40 -23.46 -5.68
CA GLY A 479 8.46 -22.00 -5.67
C GLY A 479 7.93 -21.35 -4.40
N PHE A 480 7.84 -20.02 -4.42
CA PHE A 480 7.37 -19.22 -3.29
C PHE A 480 5.97 -18.68 -3.52
N ASP A 481 5.13 -18.70 -2.48
CA ASP A 481 3.83 -18.03 -2.48
C ASP A 481 3.79 -16.95 -1.40
N VAL A 482 3.05 -15.86 -1.66
CA VAL A 482 2.93 -14.74 -0.74
C VAL A 482 2.14 -15.19 0.49
N LEU A 483 2.70 -14.92 1.67
CA LEU A 483 2.04 -15.13 2.93
C LEU A 483 1.06 -13.98 3.17
N GLU A 484 -0.24 -14.25 2.97
CA GLU A 484 -1.34 -13.30 3.22
C GLU A 484 -1.54 -13.01 4.72
N ASN A 485 -0.93 -13.82 5.59
CA ASN A 485 -0.99 -13.72 7.03
C ASN A 485 0.26 -13.04 7.61
N ARG A 486 0.15 -12.58 8.87
CA ARG A 486 1.32 -12.15 9.64
C ARG A 486 2.32 -13.30 9.78
N PRO A 487 3.64 -13.03 9.75
CA PRO A 487 4.65 -14.04 10.03
C PRO A 487 4.52 -14.57 11.47
N VAL A 488 4.97 -15.80 11.70
CA VAL A 488 4.85 -16.44 13.02
C VAL A 488 5.86 -15.85 14.00
N ALA A 489 5.39 -15.37 15.15
CA ALA A 489 6.26 -14.81 16.19
C ALA A 489 7.25 -15.84 16.72
N GLY A 490 8.55 -15.49 16.74
CA GLY A 490 9.64 -16.38 17.15
C GLY A 490 9.97 -17.51 16.17
N GLY A 491 9.14 -17.72 15.14
CA GLY A 491 9.36 -18.71 14.07
C GLY A 491 10.30 -18.17 12.99
N ASN A 492 10.64 -19.02 12.02
CA ASN A 492 11.39 -18.61 10.84
C ASN A 492 10.46 -17.94 9.81
N ALA A 493 11.02 -17.10 8.95
CA ALA A 493 10.30 -16.62 7.78
C ALA A 493 11.26 -16.27 6.64
N THR A 494 10.73 -16.21 5.43
CA THR A 494 11.46 -15.75 4.25
C THR A 494 10.79 -14.50 3.71
N LEU A 495 11.58 -13.48 3.39
CA LEU A 495 11.15 -12.28 2.68
C LEU A 495 11.57 -12.38 1.23
N LEU A 496 10.63 -12.17 0.30
CA LEU A 496 10.93 -11.88 -1.09
C LEU A 496 11.02 -10.37 -1.27
N LEU A 497 12.13 -9.89 -1.83
CA LEU A 497 12.43 -8.48 -2.02
C LEU A 497 12.67 -8.20 -3.50
N THR A 498 12.20 -7.06 -3.99
CA THR A 498 12.48 -6.57 -5.34
C THR A 498 13.02 -5.17 -5.26
N LEU A 499 14.26 -4.96 -5.71
CA LEU A 499 14.82 -3.63 -5.86
C LEU A 499 14.18 -2.93 -7.06
N THR A 500 13.88 -1.65 -6.91
CA THR A 500 13.24 -0.82 -7.92
C THR A 500 14.07 0.43 -8.17
N GLY A 501 14.08 0.91 -9.42
CA GLY A 501 14.81 2.12 -9.80
C GLY A 501 16.32 1.97 -10.00
N LEU A 502 16.80 0.73 -10.08
CA LEU A 502 18.16 0.37 -10.47
C LEU A 502 18.14 -0.62 -11.62
N ASP A 503 19.11 -0.51 -12.54
CA ASP A 503 19.33 -1.53 -13.58
C ASP A 503 20.16 -2.71 -13.06
N SER A 504 21.10 -2.43 -12.16
CA SER A 504 21.95 -3.39 -11.47
C SER A 504 22.32 -2.83 -10.11
N GLY A 505 22.18 -3.64 -9.07
CA GLY A 505 22.52 -3.28 -7.70
C GLY A 505 22.57 -4.54 -6.83
N THR A 506 23.37 -4.49 -5.78
CA THR A 506 23.51 -5.61 -4.85
C THR A 506 22.98 -5.23 -3.48
N LEU A 507 22.20 -6.12 -2.87
CA LEU A 507 21.85 -6.00 -1.45
C LEU A 507 23.00 -6.56 -0.61
N THR A 508 23.50 -5.75 0.31
CA THR A 508 24.59 -6.14 1.22
C THR A 508 24.05 -6.65 2.54
N ASN A 509 22.90 -6.13 2.99
CA ASN A 509 22.28 -6.55 4.23
C ASN A 509 20.76 -6.27 4.18
N VAL A 510 19.99 -7.22 4.70
CA VAL A 510 18.55 -7.05 4.95
C VAL A 510 18.32 -7.42 6.41
N SER A 511 17.60 -6.57 7.13
CA SER A 511 17.39 -6.75 8.56
C SER A 511 15.97 -6.40 9.01
N LEU A 512 15.53 -7.08 10.07
CA LEU A 512 14.33 -6.74 10.84
C LEU A 512 14.78 -5.92 12.04
N VAL A 513 14.26 -4.69 12.15
CA VAL A 513 14.62 -3.77 13.23
C VAL A 513 13.41 -3.63 14.14
N GLU A 514 13.56 -4.06 15.39
CA GLU A 514 12.49 -3.99 16.39
C GLU A 514 12.31 -2.55 16.88
N ALA A 515 11.06 -2.07 16.97
CA ALA A 515 10.75 -0.72 17.42
C ALA A 515 11.13 -0.48 18.90
N SER A 516 11.08 -1.53 19.73
CA SER A 516 11.42 -1.46 21.16
C SER A 516 12.94 -1.37 21.42
N GLY A 517 13.76 -1.77 20.43
CA GLY A 517 15.22 -1.86 20.55
C GLY A 517 15.72 -2.99 21.46
N ALA A 518 14.85 -3.88 21.96
CA ALA A 518 15.23 -4.92 22.92
C ALA A 518 16.09 -6.02 22.28
N LEU A 519 15.77 -6.43 21.05
CA LEU A 519 16.53 -7.42 20.27
C LEU A 519 17.49 -6.79 19.23
N GLY A 520 17.43 -5.47 19.04
CA GLY A 520 18.28 -4.75 18.09
C GLY A 520 17.92 -5.00 16.62
N GLU A 521 18.93 -5.26 15.79
CA GLU A 521 18.83 -5.49 14.33
C GLU A 521 19.09 -6.97 14.02
N LEU A 522 18.05 -7.70 13.59
CA LEU A 522 18.17 -9.10 13.16
C LEU A 522 18.50 -9.15 11.68
N SER A 523 19.70 -9.60 11.31
CA SER A 523 20.09 -9.75 9.90
C SER A 523 19.60 -11.07 9.31
N GLY A 524 19.10 -11.02 8.08
CA GLY A 524 18.73 -12.19 7.30
C GLY A 524 19.84 -12.63 6.33
N GLU A 525 19.82 -13.90 5.95
CA GLU A 525 20.68 -14.45 4.90
C GLU A 525 20.12 -14.06 3.53
N VAL A 526 20.90 -13.32 2.74
CA VAL A 526 20.44 -12.76 1.46
C VAL A 526 20.93 -13.60 0.27
N GLU A 527 20.00 -14.00 -0.58
CA GLU A 527 20.21 -14.77 -1.80
C GLU A 527 19.66 -13.98 -3.00
N ALA A 528 20.46 -13.76 -4.04
CA ALA A 528 20.00 -13.11 -5.26
C ALA A 528 19.33 -14.12 -6.20
N LEU A 529 18.11 -13.84 -6.64
CA LEU A 529 17.35 -14.67 -7.59
C LEU A 529 17.54 -14.25 -9.05
N GLY A 530 18.07 -13.04 -9.28
CA GLY A 530 18.17 -12.42 -10.61
C GLY A 530 17.00 -11.47 -10.89
N GLY A 531 17.12 -10.64 -11.94
CA GLY A 531 16.05 -9.70 -12.32
C GLY A 531 15.74 -8.58 -11.31
N GLY A 532 16.61 -8.37 -10.32
CA GLY A 532 16.38 -7.43 -9.21
C GLY A 532 15.67 -8.04 -8.00
N ASP A 533 15.40 -9.34 -8.03
CA ASP A 533 14.78 -10.10 -6.93
C ASP A 533 15.81 -10.74 -6.00
N PHE A 534 15.47 -10.75 -4.70
CA PHE A 534 16.28 -11.31 -3.63
C PHE A 534 15.39 -12.05 -2.62
N LEU A 535 15.92 -13.10 -2.01
CA LEU A 535 15.36 -13.71 -0.81
C LEU A 535 16.18 -13.29 0.40
N ALA A 536 15.52 -12.96 1.49
CA ALA A 536 16.14 -12.81 2.80
C ALA A 536 15.52 -13.81 3.78
N ARG A 537 16.32 -14.74 4.31
CA ARG A 537 15.87 -15.78 5.24
C ARG A 537 16.20 -15.39 6.68
N PHE A 538 15.22 -15.53 7.56
CA PHE A 538 15.34 -15.22 8.98
C PHE A 538 15.02 -16.47 9.79
N ASP A 539 15.91 -16.83 10.71
CA ASP A 539 15.70 -17.95 11.63
C ASP A 539 14.65 -17.65 12.71
N THR A 540 14.46 -16.36 13.02
CA THR A 540 13.49 -15.91 14.01
C THR A 540 12.90 -14.55 13.62
N ILE A 541 11.60 -14.38 13.89
CA ILE A 541 10.87 -13.12 13.70
C ILE A 541 10.59 -12.47 15.07
N PRO A 542 10.82 -11.15 15.22
CA PRO A 542 10.51 -10.44 16.45
C PRO A 542 9.05 -10.64 16.87
N SER A 543 8.84 -10.83 18.18
CA SER A 543 7.47 -10.91 18.73
C SER A 543 6.78 -9.55 18.82
N GLY A 544 7.56 -8.45 18.86
CA GLY A 544 7.06 -7.07 18.86
C GLY A 544 7.00 -6.47 17.45
N ASP A 545 6.59 -5.20 17.39
CA ASP A 545 6.53 -4.44 16.13
C ASP A 545 7.95 -4.25 15.54
N PHE A 546 8.11 -4.51 14.25
CA PHE A 546 9.38 -4.38 13.55
C PHE A 546 9.25 -3.75 12.17
N VAL A 547 10.34 -3.24 11.63
CA VAL A 547 10.42 -2.69 10.26
C VAL A 547 11.45 -3.46 9.44
N VAL A 548 11.27 -3.51 8.13
CA VAL A 548 12.25 -4.08 7.19
C VAL A 548 13.23 -2.98 6.81
N ARG A 549 14.52 -3.20 7.05
CA ARG A 549 15.61 -2.32 6.61
C ARG A 549 16.47 -3.06 5.60
N LEU A 550 16.88 -2.35 4.55
CA LEU A 550 17.85 -2.85 3.58
C LEU A 550 19.01 -1.88 3.45
N LYS A 551 20.18 -2.45 3.19
CA LYS A 551 21.40 -1.76 2.78
C LYS A 551 21.90 -2.41 1.50
N GLY A 552 22.37 -1.61 0.57
CA GLY A 552 22.85 -2.09 -0.72
C GLY A 552 23.85 -1.15 -1.35
N ARG A 553 24.37 -1.55 -2.50
CA ARG A 553 25.24 -0.75 -3.34
C ARG A 553 24.66 -0.66 -4.75
N ALA A 554 24.52 0.56 -5.25
CA ALA A 554 24.18 0.81 -6.64
C ALA A 554 25.45 0.76 -7.51
N ASP A 555 25.38 0.08 -8.65
CA ASP A 555 26.51 0.04 -9.57
C ASP A 555 26.62 1.39 -10.29
N GLY A 556 27.66 2.17 -9.97
CA GLY A 556 27.93 3.46 -10.62
C GLY A 556 29.08 3.38 -11.62
N THR A 557 29.04 4.26 -12.61
CA THR A 557 30.09 4.43 -13.65
C THR A 557 31.39 5.06 -13.12
N SER A 558 31.40 5.53 -11.86
CA SER A 558 32.49 6.26 -11.22
C SER A 558 33.10 5.46 -10.07
N ARG A 559 34.43 5.29 -10.07
CA ARG A 559 35.20 4.57 -9.03
C ARG A 559 35.38 5.38 -7.72
N ALA A 560 34.77 6.57 -7.60
CA ALA A 560 35.09 7.53 -6.54
C ALA A 560 34.00 7.78 -5.48
N SER A 561 32.75 7.35 -5.70
CA SER A 561 31.67 7.45 -4.70
C SER A 561 31.28 6.05 -4.19
N THR A 562 31.18 5.88 -2.88
CA THR A 562 30.50 4.72 -2.31
C THR A 562 29.00 4.92 -2.55
N ASN A 563 28.47 4.35 -3.63
CA ASN A 563 27.03 4.41 -3.96
C ASN A 563 26.20 3.49 -3.05
N ASP A 564 26.53 3.49 -1.77
CA ASP A 564 25.86 2.68 -0.77
C ASP A 564 24.57 3.42 -0.38
N PHE A 565 23.47 2.68 -0.26
CA PHE A 565 22.16 3.23 0.05
C PHE A 565 21.48 2.43 1.16
N GLN A 566 20.55 3.07 1.86
CA GLN A 566 19.74 2.43 2.90
C GLN A 566 18.26 2.79 2.73
N ARG A 567 17.37 1.79 2.74
CA ARG A 567 15.91 2.01 2.72
C ARG A 567 15.25 1.25 3.86
N GLN A 568 14.08 1.73 4.26
CA GLN A 568 13.28 1.11 5.32
C GLN A 568 11.80 1.08 4.91
N SER A 569 11.06 0.09 5.37
CA SER A 569 9.61 0.05 5.20
C SER A 569 8.95 1.26 5.88
N PRO A 570 7.88 1.84 5.29
CA PRO A 570 7.24 3.03 5.84
C PRO A 570 6.54 2.76 7.17
N GLY A 571 5.83 1.65 7.31
CA GLY A 571 5.12 1.24 8.55
C GLY A 571 5.79 0.07 9.27
N SER A 572 5.34 -0.17 10.50
CA SER A 572 5.71 -1.36 11.28
C SER A 572 4.87 -2.57 10.88
N LEU A 573 5.45 -3.74 11.07
CA LEU A 573 4.86 -5.04 10.84
C LEU A 573 4.78 -5.78 12.17
N ARG A 574 3.80 -6.67 12.28
CA ARG A 574 3.58 -7.50 13.47
C ARG A 574 3.69 -8.97 13.12
N ALA A 575 4.30 -9.71 14.03
CA ALA A 575 4.18 -11.15 14.04
C ALA A 575 2.92 -11.59 14.80
N SER A 576 2.43 -12.80 14.53
CA SER A 576 1.27 -13.37 15.20
C SER A 576 1.54 -14.82 15.58
N ALA A 577 1.01 -15.25 16.73
CA ALA A 577 0.93 -16.67 17.06
C ALA A 577 -0.31 -17.35 16.45
N LEU A 578 -1.23 -16.56 15.90
CA LEU A 578 -2.47 -16.98 15.28
C LEU A 578 -2.43 -16.77 13.77
N THR A 579 -3.01 -17.72 13.05
CA THR A 579 -3.20 -17.65 11.61
C THR A 579 -4.66 -17.89 11.30
N VAL A 580 -5.24 -17.05 10.45
CA VAL A 580 -6.61 -17.24 9.94
C VAL A 580 -6.49 -17.56 8.46
N THR A 581 -7.11 -18.65 8.05
CA THR A 581 -7.14 -19.07 6.65
C THR A 581 -8.58 -19.21 6.21
N THR A 582 -8.83 -18.90 4.94
CA THR A 582 -10.12 -19.16 4.31
C THR A 582 -9.89 -20.10 3.13
N THR A 583 -10.83 -21.01 2.90
CA THR A 583 -10.85 -21.89 1.73
C THR A 583 -11.67 -21.29 0.59
N PHE A 584 -12.02 -20.01 0.68
CA PHE A 584 -12.88 -19.34 -0.27
C PHE A 584 -12.07 -18.60 -1.34
N ASP A 585 -12.27 -18.98 -2.60
CA ASP A 585 -11.46 -18.53 -3.75
C ASP A 585 -12.18 -17.50 -4.66
N GLY A 586 -13.08 -16.69 -4.09
CA GLY A 586 -13.78 -15.64 -4.82
C GLY A 586 -15.05 -16.14 -5.54
N GLY A 587 -16.15 -15.46 -5.29
CA GLY A 587 -17.48 -15.80 -5.79
C GLY A 587 -18.29 -14.52 -5.93
N LEU A 588 -19.23 -14.51 -6.89
CA LEU A 588 -20.03 -13.33 -7.18
C LEU A 588 -21.04 -13.10 -6.04
N LEU A 589 -20.94 -11.95 -5.38
CA LEU A 589 -21.97 -11.49 -4.45
C LEU A 589 -23.18 -11.01 -5.24
N GLU A 590 -24.29 -11.74 -5.15
CA GLU A 590 -25.55 -11.35 -5.78
C GLU A 590 -26.40 -10.51 -4.81
N PRO A 591 -26.98 -9.37 -5.26
CA PRO A 591 -27.83 -8.55 -4.41
C PRO A 591 -28.99 -9.35 -3.80
N GLY A 592 -29.15 -9.24 -2.48
CA GLY A 592 -30.22 -9.90 -1.73
C GLY A 592 -29.96 -11.38 -1.38
N SER A 593 -28.84 -11.95 -1.80
CA SER A 593 -28.42 -13.30 -1.38
C SER A 593 -27.62 -13.26 -0.08
N SER A 594 -27.81 -14.28 0.78
CA SER A 594 -26.89 -14.55 1.88
C SER A 594 -25.65 -15.24 1.34
N PHE A 595 -24.49 -14.79 1.79
CA PHE A 595 -23.20 -15.29 1.34
C PHE A 595 -22.38 -15.74 2.56
N SER A 596 -21.73 -16.89 2.47
CA SER A 596 -20.99 -17.46 3.61
C SER A 596 -19.52 -17.67 3.31
N VAL A 597 -18.66 -17.23 4.24
CA VAL A 597 -17.20 -17.36 4.15
C VAL A 597 -16.71 -18.34 5.22
N PRO A 598 -16.35 -19.58 4.86
CA PRO A 598 -15.72 -20.50 5.80
C PRO A 598 -14.29 -20.07 6.10
N PHE A 599 -13.89 -20.21 7.37
CA PHE A 599 -12.54 -19.92 7.82
C PHE A 599 -12.06 -20.91 8.88
N THR A 600 -10.73 -21.03 8.99
CA THR A 600 -10.03 -21.83 9.99
C THR A 600 -9.04 -20.95 10.73
N VAL A 601 -9.09 -21.02 12.07
CA VAL A 601 -8.14 -20.37 12.96
C VAL A 601 -7.17 -21.43 13.47
N THR A 602 -5.87 -21.18 13.39
CA THR A 602 -4.81 -22.04 13.92
C THR A 602 -3.92 -21.26 14.88
N THR A 603 -3.48 -21.88 15.97
CA THR A 603 -2.52 -21.29 16.93
C THR A 603 -1.25 -22.13 17.00
N ASN A 604 -0.09 -21.49 16.99
CA ASN A 604 1.20 -22.13 17.30
C ASN A 604 1.59 -21.94 18.78
N GLY A 605 0.76 -21.22 19.55
CA GLY A 605 0.98 -20.93 20.96
C GLY A 605 0.07 -21.74 21.88
N THR A 606 -0.20 -21.16 23.05
CA THR A 606 -1.17 -21.70 24.00
C THR A 606 -2.57 -21.66 23.43
N GLY A 607 -3.32 -22.75 23.63
CA GLY A 607 -4.74 -22.80 23.32
C GLY A 607 -5.58 -21.96 24.29
N GLY A 608 -6.88 -21.95 24.06
CA GLY A 608 -7.85 -21.22 24.85
C GLY A 608 -9.04 -20.78 24.02
N ASN A 609 -9.83 -19.87 24.60
CA ASN A 609 -10.94 -19.23 23.91
C ASN A 609 -10.46 -17.99 23.18
N PHE A 610 -10.62 -18.00 21.87
CA PHE A 610 -10.28 -16.89 20.99
C PHE A 610 -11.54 -16.14 20.60
N THR A 611 -11.55 -14.83 20.81
CA THR A 611 -12.63 -13.96 20.34
C THR A 611 -12.51 -13.79 18.83
N ILE A 612 -13.63 -13.91 18.14
CA ILE A 612 -13.72 -13.75 16.69
C ILE A 612 -14.56 -12.53 16.37
N GLN A 613 -14.10 -11.78 15.38
CA GLN A 613 -14.79 -10.62 14.84
C GLN A 613 -14.65 -10.62 13.33
N ALA A 614 -15.78 -10.48 12.62
CA ALA A 614 -15.80 -10.23 11.19
C ALA A 614 -16.42 -8.86 10.92
N THR A 615 -15.86 -8.15 9.94
CA THR A 615 -16.27 -6.79 9.58
C THR A 615 -16.20 -6.66 8.06
N ASN A 616 -16.94 -5.70 7.51
CA ASN A 616 -16.88 -5.38 6.08
C ASN A 616 -16.98 -3.86 5.89
N ASP A 617 -16.43 -3.38 4.78
CA ASP A 617 -16.30 -1.97 4.43
C ASP A 617 -17.62 -1.34 3.92
N GLN A 618 -18.68 -2.13 3.77
CA GLN A 618 -19.98 -1.69 3.25
C GLN A 618 -21.09 -1.69 4.32
N GLY A 619 -20.75 -1.95 5.59
CA GLY A 619 -21.72 -2.00 6.68
C GLY A 619 -22.79 -3.10 6.53
N LEU A 620 -22.50 -4.15 5.76
CA LEU A 620 -23.40 -5.28 5.56
C LEU A 620 -23.56 -6.06 6.87
N ASN A 621 -24.79 -6.50 7.15
CA ASN A 621 -25.06 -7.38 8.28
C ASN A 621 -24.32 -8.70 8.09
N SER A 622 -23.53 -9.09 9.09
CA SER A 622 -22.77 -10.35 9.10
C SER A 622 -23.04 -11.12 10.39
N THR A 623 -22.92 -12.45 10.32
CA THR A 623 -23.12 -13.35 11.47
C THR A 623 -21.96 -14.31 11.57
N PHE A 624 -21.25 -14.29 12.70
CA PHE A 624 -20.06 -15.11 12.92
C PHE A 624 -20.07 -15.67 14.35
N PRO A 625 -19.38 -16.80 14.61
CA PRO A 625 -19.19 -17.28 15.97
C PRO A 625 -18.44 -16.22 16.77
N SER A 626 -18.89 -15.89 17.98
CA SER A 626 -18.20 -14.88 18.81
C SER A 626 -16.93 -15.40 19.47
N GLN A 627 -16.83 -16.72 19.64
CA GLN A 627 -15.67 -17.40 20.21
C GLN A 627 -15.41 -18.73 19.51
N LEU A 628 -14.12 -19.10 19.43
CA LEU A 628 -13.67 -20.43 19.07
C LEU A 628 -12.70 -20.94 20.12
N GLU A 629 -12.92 -22.17 20.60
CA GLU A 629 -12.02 -22.84 21.52
C GLU A 629 -11.00 -23.64 20.72
N LEU A 630 -9.71 -23.36 20.95
CA LEU A 630 -8.61 -24.09 20.31
C LEU A 630 -7.75 -24.76 21.38
N ALA A 631 -7.33 -26.00 21.12
CA ALA A 631 -6.26 -26.63 21.89
C ALA A 631 -4.91 -25.94 21.62
N SER A 632 -3.93 -26.11 22.51
CA SER A 632 -2.56 -25.65 22.26
C SER A 632 -1.99 -26.30 21.00
N GLY A 633 -1.47 -25.50 20.08
CA GLY A 633 -1.06 -26.00 18.76
C GLY A 633 -2.21 -26.45 17.84
N GLY A 634 -3.46 -26.19 18.23
CA GLY A 634 -4.67 -26.69 17.56
C GLY A 634 -5.28 -25.72 16.55
N SER A 635 -6.39 -26.16 15.96
CA SER A 635 -7.18 -25.39 14.99
C SER A 635 -8.68 -25.53 15.24
N ALA A 636 -9.46 -24.51 14.89
CA ALA A 636 -10.92 -24.54 14.91
C ALA A 636 -11.50 -23.87 13.65
N ASN A 637 -12.68 -24.35 13.23
CA ASN A 637 -13.36 -23.85 12.04
C ASN A 637 -14.56 -22.97 12.44
N GLY A 638 -14.82 -21.96 11.61
CA GLY A 638 -16.00 -21.10 11.70
C GLY A 638 -16.50 -20.69 10.32
N SER A 639 -17.61 -19.98 10.29
CA SER A 639 -18.15 -19.36 9.07
C SER A 639 -18.72 -17.99 9.42
N SER A 640 -18.48 -17.01 8.55
CA SER A 640 -19.12 -15.68 8.60
C SER A 640 -20.20 -15.52 7.54
#